data_AF-A0A0B4F6T7-F1
#
_entry.id   AF-A0A0B4F6T7-F1
#
_cell.length_a   1.000
_cell.length_b   1.000
_cell.length_c   1.000
_cell.angle_alpha   90.00
_cell.angle_beta   90.00
_cell.angle_gamma   90.00
#
_symmetry.space_group_name_H-M   'P 1'
#
loop_
_entity.id
_entity.type
_entity.pdbx_description
1 polymer ?
#
loop_
_entity_poly.entity_id
_entity_poly.type
_entity_poly.pdbx_seq_one_letter_code
_entity_poly.pdbx_strand_id
1 'polypeptide(L)'
;MANTLHPAKVLLLAVHFAQHADIDSLSILTSTHTTIIHDEILLRILLTHLPETERPAAYVGFLQQLVDHSFEPCQLTGLDTSPVNSIDDNEAVKRATKLHLLPLVCRNPPEIAQGDALSRFLFLRIHQMNEETGMLAQLLDLLLPFGRHSPGIHKWAMSTVIPYVRKGLQYRAGTSLAYSLIEFEKLPDHQAVDFLLCPVDSRAQPRENVDHDLRSIIGPWVYDTDRWENSSEDGESSRVFCPGWHKVCEWFLSQATLSWPTAVQAIERWGGPEDVEFGHGIALDLPAAHRPSEGATNLLLALTRSAYILTLFGSPSSPRRVGDLAFLHDERDQRSEISKLLRTIAIQASKENDDFLLKAREFLLWLRDWGHGTAGKPTAGAATAGALGMLSKEYVEAEFLKLLLSRERYTLARNLYDGGGPVRLPVEVVQDSVYESALSAFDNATNPNRSRGGLKRCDEIIHALPKTVGLSLPGTKRIIALLKATHALSDYRLVLKQGEPFSPVVLRVHSDPIFIIEKVLEQNPRAYTRLQEFLEMGMNMVRAGLPSYRKLDSPTLLTTDSELNLAAYIAERRITAMCIEAALKEDDFETAYSYVASRLSMQSPENSDTSPWAVVDEWSWKAALQAGQYIRTERSQQPTHLGTASGNLEIRHLEQRIECLATALRVAPTSQLQEILKSFRRCEEQLDSAIKEEAANELALGEEAKVDKLPGAFDQVNVEQQYLVRNMTASIAAQQTEEAPMSLFDLSRATARAAQRNFTAIPSLQSITRGADANNNEYEGGSLSRIRKRDQLREAATGTLVSGVGWLIGANVGQNKEETS
;
A
#
# COMPACT_ATOMS: atom_id res chain seq x y z
N MET A 1 76.33 -54.81 -49.37
CA MET A 1 77.47 -53.88 -49.56
C MET A 1 76.88 -52.52 -49.86
N ALA A 2 76.78 -51.65 -48.86
CA ALA A 2 76.21 -50.32 -49.03
C ALA A 2 77.26 -49.44 -49.73
N ASN A 3 76.92 -48.88 -50.88
CA ASN A 3 77.71 -47.81 -51.49
C ASN A 3 77.78 -46.67 -50.48
N THR A 4 78.96 -46.41 -49.93
CA THR A 4 79.20 -45.31 -48.99
C THR A 4 79.11 -43.99 -49.75
N LEU A 5 77.89 -43.46 -49.90
CA LEU A 5 77.64 -42.15 -50.49
C LEU A 5 78.20 -41.06 -49.57
N HIS A 6 78.88 -40.08 -50.16
CA HIS A 6 79.39 -38.92 -49.42
C HIS A 6 78.23 -38.14 -48.75
N PRO A 7 78.35 -37.63 -47.52
CA PRO A 7 77.25 -36.96 -46.80
C PRO A 7 76.58 -35.82 -47.58
N ALA A 8 77.36 -35.04 -48.32
CA ALA A 8 76.83 -33.98 -49.19
C ALA A 8 75.93 -34.49 -50.33
N LYS A 9 76.23 -35.68 -50.88
CA LYS A 9 75.41 -36.33 -51.92
C LYS A 9 74.11 -36.89 -51.34
N VAL A 10 74.16 -37.44 -50.13
CA VAL A 10 72.97 -37.89 -49.38
C VAL A 10 72.01 -36.71 -49.14
N LEU A 11 72.53 -35.56 -48.72
CA LEU A 11 71.72 -34.36 -48.50
C LEU A 11 71.13 -33.78 -49.79
N LEU A 12 71.88 -33.81 -50.90
CA LEU A 12 71.36 -33.41 -52.22
C LEU A 12 70.29 -34.36 -52.76
N LEU A 13 70.41 -35.66 -52.50
CA LEU A 13 69.37 -36.65 -52.83
C LEU A 13 68.10 -36.39 -52.02
N ALA A 14 68.22 -36.10 -50.72
CA ALA A 14 67.06 -35.76 -49.88
C ALA A 14 66.32 -34.53 -50.41
N VAL A 15 67.06 -33.49 -50.83
CA VAL A 15 66.48 -32.31 -51.49
C VAL A 15 65.79 -32.67 -52.80
N HIS A 16 66.44 -33.47 -53.64
CA HIS A 16 65.86 -33.90 -54.91
C HIS A 16 64.54 -34.66 -54.72
N PHE A 17 64.49 -35.62 -53.80
CA PHE A 17 63.25 -36.36 -53.53
C PHE A 17 62.17 -35.48 -52.92
N ALA A 18 62.51 -34.55 -52.01
CA ALA A 18 61.56 -33.59 -51.48
C ALA A 18 60.96 -32.68 -52.58
N GLN A 19 61.78 -32.19 -53.51
CA GLN A 19 61.33 -31.36 -54.65
C GLN A 19 60.33 -32.06 -55.56
N HIS A 20 60.45 -33.38 -55.70
CA HIS A 20 59.58 -34.20 -56.55
C HIS A 20 58.46 -34.89 -55.76
N ALA A 21 58.31 -34.58 -54.47
CA ALA A 21 57.36 -35.24 -53.56
C ALA A 21 57.49 -36.78 -53.52
N ASP A 22 58.69 -37.31 -53.75
CA ASP A 22 58.98 -38.75 -53.68
C ASP A 22 59.26 -39.16 -52.23
N ILE A 23 58.18 -39.29 -51.45
CA ILE A 23 58.22 -39.58 -50.01
C ILE A 23 58.74 -41.00 -49.72
N ASP A 24 58.45 -41.96 -50.60
CA ASP A 24 58.89 -43.34 -50.45
C ASP A 24 60.43 -43.43 -50.54
N SER A 25 61.03 -42.79 -51.55
CA SER A 25 62.50 -42.72 -51.68
C SER A 25 63.14 -41.94 -50.53
N LEU A 26 62.48 -40.88 -50.04
CA LEU A 26 62.95 -40.10 -48.89
C LEU A 26 62.94 -40.92 -47.59
N SER A 27 61.95 -41.79 -47.40
CA SER A 27 61.86 -42.71 -46.25
C SER A 27 62.96 -43.77 -46.28
N ILE A 28 63.22 -44.35 -47.45
CA ILE A 28 64.33 -45.28 -47.64
C ILE A 28 65.68 -44.58 -47.39
N LEU A 29 65.85 -43.35 -47.88
CA LEU A 29 67.09 -42.58 -47.67
C LEU A 29 67.31 -42.24 -46.19
N THR A 30 66.27 -41.84 -45.48
CA THR A 30 66.32 -41.45 -44.06
C THR A 30 66.63 -42.65 -43.17
N SER A 31 65.95 -43.78 -43.39
CA SER A 31 66.19 -45.03 -42.65
C SER A 31 67.60 -45.61 -42.87
N THR A 32 68.17 -45.42 -44.05
CA THR A 32 69.52 -45.91 -44.38
C THR A 32 70.67 -45.00 -43.92
N HIS A 33 70.43 -43.68 -43.79
CA HIS A 33 71.48 -42.67 -43.49
C HIS A 33 71.12 -41.78 -42.29
N THR A 34 70.67 -42.39 -41.19
CA THR A 34 70.24 -41.71 -39.95
C THR A 34 71.33 -40.85 -39.29
N THR A 35 72.61 -41.14 -39.54
CA THR A 35 73.74 -40.34 -39.01
C THR A 35 73.97 -39.04 -39.78
N ILE A 36 73.41 -38.89 -40.98
CA ILE A 36 73.61 -37.74 -41.87
C ILE A 36 72.34 -36.89 -41.93
N ILE A 37 71.18 -37.53 -42.03
CA ILE A 37 69.87 -36.88 -42.06
C ILE A 37 69.25 -37.01 -40.67
N HIS A 38 69.43 -35.99 -39.84
CA HIS A 38 68.71 -35.86 -38.57
C HIS A 38 67.33 -35.25 -38.81
N ASP A 39 66.38 -35.54 -37.92
CA ASP A 39 64.98 -35.10 -37.98
C ASP A 39 64.85 -33.58 -38.25
N GLU A 40 65.66 -32.76 -37.56
CA GLU A 40 65.63 -31.30 -37.77
C GLU A 40 66.07 -30.89 -39.18
N ILE A 41 67.11 -31.53 -39.73
CA ILE A 41 67.59 -31.23 -41.09
C ILE A 41 66.55 -31.71 -42.12
N LEU A 42 65.97 -32.88 -41.91
CA LEU A 42 64.92 -33.43 -42.77
C LEU A 42 63.69 -32.53 -42.82
N LEU A 43 63.20 -32.08 -41.66
CA LEU A 43 62.06 -31.16 -41.56
C LEU A 43 62.36 -29.82 -42.22
N ARG A 44 63.60 -29.32 -42.14
CA ARG A 44 64.02 -28.11 -42.88
C ARG A 44 64.06 -28.33 -44.39
N ILE A 45 64.51 -29.50 -44.85
CA ILE A 45 64.47 -29.88 -46.27
C ILE A 45 63.03 -29.91 -46.76
N LEU A 46 62.12 -30.58 -46.03
CA LEU A 46 60.71 -30.62 -46.36
C LEU A 46 60.09 -29.22 -46.40
N LEU A 47 60.37 -28.38 -45.41
CA LEU A 47 59.82 -27.01 -45.35
C LEU A 47 60.27 -26.15 -46.54
N THR A 48 61.52 -26.35 -46.98
CA THR A 48 62.12 -25.53 -48.04
C THR A 48 61.80 -26.04 -49.45
N HIS A 49 61.66 -27.35 -49.62
CA HIS A 49 61.71 -27.97 -50.94
C HIS A 49 60.50 -28.82 -51.29
N LEU A 50 59.66 -29.23 -50.33
CA LEU A 50 58.41 -29.91 -50.66
C LEU A 50 57.40 -28.89 -51.22
N PRO A 51 56.87 -29.06 -52.45
CA PRO A 51 55.91 -28.13 -53.04
C PRO A 51 54.71 -27.89 -52.13
N GLU A 52 54.29 -26.63 -51.96
CA GLU A 52 53.17 -26.23 -51.11
C GLU A 52 51.83 -26.78 -51.62
N THR A 53 51.75 -27.10 -52.92
CA THR A 53 50.60 -27.72 -53.58
C THR A 53 50.46 -29.21 -53.31
N GLU A 54 51.48 -29.85 -52.72
CA GLU A 54 51.47 -31.29 -52.42
C GLU A 54 50.49 -31.60 -51.29
N ARG A 55 49.65 -32.63 -51.48
CA ARG A 55 48.58 -32.92 -50.52
C ARG A 55 49.17 -33.55 -49.26
N PRO A 56 48.72 -33.15 -48.05
CA PRO A 56 49.17 -33.74 -46.78
C PRO A 56 49.09 -35.27 -46.75
N ALA A 57 48.08 -35.87 -47.38
CA ALA A 57 47.93 -37.32 -47.45
C ALA A 57 49.16 -38.05 -48.00
N ALA A 58 49.98 -37.41 -48.84
CA ALA A 58 51.19 -38.00 -49.40
C ALA A 58 52.36 -38.09 -48.40
N TYR A 59 52.43 -37.19 -47.41
CA TYR A 59 53.59 -37.08 -46.52
C TYR A 59 53.27 -37.12 -45.02
N VAL A 60 52.01 -37.04 -44.60
CA VAL A 60 51.60 -37.18 -43.19
C VAL A 60 52.02 -38.53 -42.62
N GLY A 61 51.85 -39.62 -43.37
CA GLY A 61 52.26 -40.95 -42.91
C GLY A 61 53.78 -41.05 -42.66
N PHE A 62 54.58 -40.38 -43.50
CA PHE A 62 56.03 -40.28 -43.30
C PHE A 62 56.39 -39.43 -42.08
N LEU A 63 55.69 -38.32 -41.85
CA LEU A 63 55.87 -37.52 -40.63
C LEU A 63 55.47 -38.29 -39.37
N GLN A 64 54.44 -39.15 -39.43
CA GLN A 64 54.08 -40.03 -38.31
C GLN A 64 55.16 -41.07 -38.02
N GLN A 65 55.76 -41.68 -39.06
CA GLN A 65 56.91 -42.58 -38.89
C GLN A 65 58.11 -41.88 -38.24
N LEU A 66 58.32 -40.60 -38.54
CA LEU A 66 59.35 -39.77 -37.90
C LEU A 66 59.06 -39.58 -36.41
N VAL A 67 57.80 -39.30 -36.02
CA VAL A 67 57.37 -39.18 -34.61
C VAL A 67 57.55 -40.49 -33.85
N ASP A 68 57.09 -41.60 -34.44
CA ASP A 68 57.09 -42.91 -33.79
C ASP A 68 58.48 -43.58 -33.82
N HIS A 69 59.46 -42.94 -34.48
CA HIS A 69 60.78 -43.50 -34.81
C HIS A 69 60.70 -44.91 -35.41
N SER A 70 59.66 -45.17 -36.20
CA SER A 70 59.24 -46.50 -36.67
C SER A 70 59.57 -46.72 -38.14
N PHE A 71 60.78 -46.32 -38.55
CA PHE A 71 61.29 -46.66 -39.87
C PHE A 71 61.59 -48.16 -39.93
N GLU A 72 60.61 -48.96 -40.34
CA GLU A 72 60.82 -50.36 -40.67
C GLU A 72 61.91 -50.46 -41.75
N PRO A 73 62.97 -51.29 -41.56
CA PRO A 73 64.00 -51.45 -42.57
C PRO A 73 63.40 -52.17 -43.79
N CYS A 74 62.92 -51.39 -44.75
CA CYS A 74 62.34 -51.90 -45.99
C CYS A 74 63.35 -52.78 -46.74
N GLN A 75 62.99 -54.04 -46.92
CA GLN A 75 63.73 -54.99 -47.74
C GLN A 75 63.49 -54.67 -49.24
N LEU A 76 64.53 -54.19 -49.91
CA LEU A 76 64.81 -54.34 -51.35
C LEU A 76 63.92 -53.59 -52.36
N THR A 77 64.10 -52.28 -52.45
CA THR A 77 64.14 -51.54 -53.73
C THR A 77 65.40 -50.67 -53.75
N GLY A 78 66.16 -50.70 -54.86
CA GLY A 78 67.39 -49.92 -54.97
C GLY A 78 67.07 -48.43 -55.01
N LEU A 79 67.62 -47.67 -54.05
CA LEU A 79 67.53 -46.20 -54.04
C LEU A 79 68.11 -45.63 -55.33
N ASP A 80 67.34 -44.79 -56.04
CA ASP A 80 67.85 -44.12 -57.24
C ASP A 80 68.89 -43.06 -56.88
N THR A 81 70.15 -43.35 -57.22
CA THR A 81 71.29 -42.43 -57.00
C THR A 81 71.67 -41.67 -58.28
N SER A 82 70.94 -41.89 -59.39
CA SER A 82 71.18 -41.23 -60.68
C SER A 82 71.32 -39.69 -60.60
N PRO A 83 70.59 -38.96 -59.73
CA PRO A 83 70.69 -37.50 -59.67
C PRO A 83 72.03 -36.96 -59.15
N VAL A 84 72.80 -37.77 -58.40
CA VAL A 84 74.07 -37.36 -57.79
C VAL A 84 75.29 -38.11 -58.32
N ASN A 85 75.08 -39.15 -59.13
CA ASN A 85 76.16 -39.96 -59.73
C ASN A 85 77.03 -39.17 -60.72
N SER A 86 76.50 -38.12 -61.32
CA SER A 86 77.22 -37.24 -62.26
C SER A 86 78.06 -36.14 -61.59
N ILE A 87 78.00 -36.02 -60.25
CA ILE A 87 78.60 -34.93 -59.47
C ILE A 87 79.79 -35.47 -58.67
N ASP A 88 80.95 -34.80 -58.71
CA ASP A 88 82.09 -35.13 -57.84
C ASP A 88 81.84 -34.69 -56.38
N ASP A 89 82.48 -35.33 -55.41
CA ASP A 89 82.27 -35.08 -53.98
C ASP A 89 82.57 -33.61 -53.59
N ASN A 90 83.60 -33.01 -54.18
CA ASN A 90 83.94 -31.59 -53.98
C ASN A 90 82.85 -30.64 -54.51
N GLU A 91 82.22 -31.01 -55.62
CA GLU A 91 81.12 -30.23 -56.19
C GLU A 91 79.83 -30.44 -55.39
N ALA A 92 79.59 -31.65 -54.90
CA ALA A 92 78.48 -31.96 -54.00
C ALA A 92 78.57 -31.14 -52.71
N VAL A 93 79.76 -31.01 -52.10
CA VAL A 93 79.96 -30.16 -50.92
C VAL A 93 79.65 -28.70 -51.23
N LYS A 94 80.17 -28.16 -52.35
CA LYS A 94 79.87 -26.77 -52.76
C LYS A 94 78.37 -26.54 -52.98
N ARG A 95 77.68 -27.48 -53.62
CA ARG A 95 76.22 -27.40 -53.81
C ARG A 95 75.47 -27.52 -52.49
N ALA A 96 75.86 -28.44 -51.61
CA ALA A 96 75.26 -28.61 -50.29
C ALA A 96 75.42 -27.35 -49.41
N THR A 97 76.58 -26.69 -49.43
CA THR A 97 76.79 -25.43 -48.67
C THR A 97 75.95 -24.26 -49.19
N LYS A 98 75.44 -24.33 -50.42
CA LYS A 98 74.55 -23.32 -51.02
C LYS A 98 73.06 -23.62 -50.79
N LEU A 99 72.72 -24.75 -50.17
CA LEU A 99 71.35 -25.06 -49.79
C LEU A 99 70.96 -24.18 -48.61
N HIS A 100 70.38 -23.02 -48.91
CA HIS A 100 69.84 -22.10 -47.91
C HIS A 100 68.53 -22.64 -47.34
N LEU A 101 68.60 -23.76 -46.59
CA LEU A 101 67.43 -24.37 -45.96
C LEU A 101 66.79 -23.41 -44.96
N LEU A 102 65.47 -23.23 -45.07
CA LEU A 102 64.71 -22.42 -44.13
C LEU A 102 64.93 -22.91 -42.70
N PRO A 103 65.17 -22.01 -41.73
CA PRO A 103 65.31 -22.40 -40.34
C PRO A 103 63.95 -22.73 -39.73
N LEU A 104 63.89 -23.70 -38.80
CA LEU A 104 62.70 -23.96 -37.98
C LEU A 104 62.60 -22.95 -36.84
N VAL A 105 62.68 -21.66 -37.17
CA VAL A 105 62.69 -20.55 -36.20
C VAL A 105 61.49 -19.64 -36.46
N CYS A 106 60.66 -19.48 -35.44
CA CYS A 106 59.54 -18.52 -35.48
C CYS A 106 60.03 -17.16 -34.97
N ARG A 107 59.80 -16.07 -35.73
CA ARG A 107 60.30 -14.72 -35.39
C ARG A 107 59.72 -14.15 -34.09
N ASN A 108 58.62 -14.70 -33.58
CA ASN A 108 58.06 -14.51 -32.24
C ASN A 108 57.38 -15.84 -31.86
N PRO A 109 58.00 -16.73 -31.07
CA PRO A 109 57.41 -18.04 -30.83
C PRO A 109 56.21 -17.89 -29.86
N PRO A 110 54.96 -18.15 -30.29
CA PRO A 110 53.89 -18.45 -29.33
C PRO A 110 54.30 -19.70 -28.51
N GLU A 111 53.65 -19.99 -27.38
CA GLU A 111 53.95 -21.20 -26.58
C GLU A 111 53.98 -22.48 -27.43
N ILE A 112 53.17 -22.50 -28.50
CA ILE A 112 53.09 -23.53 -29.55
C ILE A 112 54.47 -23.81 -30.21
N ALA A 113 55.29 -22.77 -30.40
CA ALA A 113 56.59 -22.83 -31.07
C ALA A 113 57.78 -23.10 -30.12
N GLN A 114 57.53 -23.16 -28.80
CA GLN A 114 58.51 -23.68 -27.83
C GLN A 114 58.60 -25.22 -27.84
N GLY A 115 57.68 -25.88 -28.57
CA GLY A 115 57.68 -27.33 -28.78
C GLY A 115 58.87 -27.86 -29.58
N ASP A 116 58.79 -29.14 -29.92
CA ASP A 116 59.82 -29.87 -30.66
C ASP A 116 59.93 -29.44 -32.14
N ALA A 117 60.92 -29.99 -32.85
CA ALA A 117 61.19 -29.64 -34.25
C ALA A 117 59.97 -29.88 -35.16
N LEU A 118 59.18 -30.92 -34.89
CA LEU A 118 57.96 -31.20 -35.66
C LEU A 118 56.86 -30.16 -35.40
N SER A 119 56.63 -29.76 -34.16
CA SER A 119 55.64 -28.70 -33.85
C SER A 119 55.97 -27.39 -34.58
N ARG A 120 57.26 -27.01 -34.62
CA ARG A 120 57.72 -25.82 -35.36
C ARG A 120 57.56 -25.99 -36.86
N PHE A 121 57.87 -27.17 -37.40
CA PHE A 121 57.64 -27.49 -38.80
C PHE A 121 56.16 -27.38 -39.17
N LEU A 122 55.26 -28.01 -38.41
CA LEU A 122 53.81 -27.98 -38.66
C LEU A 122 53.28 -26.54 -38.64
N PHE A 123 53.68 -25.75 -37.64
CA PHE A 123 53.30 -24.34 -37.55
C PHE A 123 53.72 -23.55 -38.80
N LEU A 124 55.02 -23.62 -39.16
CA LEU A 124 55.55 -22.90 -40.32
C LEU A 124 54.93 -23.39 -41.64
N ARG A 125 54.77 -24.70 -41.79
CA ARG A 125 54.22 -25.31 -43.00
C ARG A 125 52.76 -24.94 -43.21
N ILE A 126 51.94 -24.89 -42.15
CA ILE A 126 50.53 -24.47 -42.23
C ILE A 126 50.43 -23.01 -42.68
N HIS A 127 51.26 -22.11 -42.14
CA HIS A 127 51.27 -20.71 -42.58
C HIS A 127 51.70 -20.57 -44.05
N GLN A 128 52.77 -21.27 -44.47
CA GLN A 128 53.24 -21.26 -45.85
C GLN A 128 52.19 -21.82 -46.82
N MET A 129 51.53 -22.93 -46.46
CA MET A 129 50.43 -23.49 -47.25
C MET A 129 49.26 -22.51 -47.37
N ASN A 130 48.89 -21.81 -46.29
CA ASN A 130 47.81 -20.83 -46.34
C ASN A 130 48.16 -19.62 -47.22
N GLU A 131 49.38 -19.09 -47.10
CA GLU A 131 49.84 -17.92 -47.85
C GLU A 131 49.99 -18.21 -49.35
N GLU A 132 50.58 -19.36 -49.70
CA GLU A 132 50.91 -19.69 -51.09
C GLU A 132 49.74 -20.34 -51.86
N THR A 133 48.92 -21.17 -51.19
CA THR A 133 47.91 -21.98 -51.89
C THR A 133 46.46 -21.63 -51.54
N GLY A 134 46.21 -21.05 -50.35
CA GLY A 134 44.87 -20.79 -49.85
C GLY A 134 43.98 -22.04 -49.69
N MET A 135 44.56 -23.25 -49.73
CA MET A 135 43.81 -24.51 -49.67
C MET A 135 43.42 -24.88 -48.24
N LEU A 136 42.40 -24.21 -47.70
CA LEU A 136 42.01 -24.28 -46.29
C LEU A 136 41.74 -25.68 -45.75
N ALA A 137 41.09 -26.56 -46.53
CA ALA A 137 40.80 -27.94 -46.10
C ALA A 137 42.08 -28.74 -45.83
N GLN A 138 43.12 -28.52 -46.63
CA GLN A 138 44.40 -29.24 -46.50
C GLN A 138 45.18 -28.80 -45.24
N LEU A 139 44.89 -27.63 -44.68
CA LEU A 139 45.49 -27.22 -43.42
C LEU A 139 45.10 -28.18 -42.28
N LEU A 140 43.83 -28.59 -42.25
CA LEU A 140 43.34 -29.54 -41.25
C LEU A 140 43.83 -30.97 -41.50
N ASP A 141 43.93 -31.38 -42.76
CA ASP A 141 44.48 -32.70 -43.14
C ASP A 141 45.92 -32.89 -42.67
N LEU A 142 46.72 -31.82 -42.65
CA LEU A 142 48.08 -31.84 -42.11
C LEU A 142 48.10 -31.78 -40.58
N LEU A 143 47.28 -30.92 -39.98
CA LEU A 143 47.42 -30.56 -38.55
C LEU A 143 46.75 -31.56 -37.60
N LEU A 144 45.55 -32.06 -37.94
CA LEU A 144 44.75 -32.93 -37.06
C LEU A 144 45.40 -34.27 -36.71
N PRO A 145 46.12 -34.96 -37.62
CA PRO A 145 46.81 -36.21 -37.30
C PRO A 145 47.82 -36.09 -36.15
N PHE A 146 48.35 -34.88 -35.90
CA PHE A 146 49.33 -34.60 -34.84
C PHE A 146 48.71 -33.96 -33.60
N GLY A 147 47.37 -33.93 -33.48
CA GLY A 147 46.70 -33.29 -32.34
C GLY A 147 47.04 -33.88 -30.97
N ARG A 148 47.56 -35.12 -30.89
CA ARG A 148 48.01 -35.73 -29.62
C ARG A 148 49.50 -35.52 -29.34
N HIS A 149 50.26 -35.02 -30.31
CA HIS A 149 51.71 -34.87 -30.23
C HIS A 149 52.13 -33.72 -29.32
N SER A 150 51.45 -32.58 -29.44
CA SER A 150 51.75 -31.37 -28.66
C SER A 150 50.46 -30.67 -28.20
N PRO A 151 50.32 -30.35 -26.90
CA PRO A 151 49.14 -29.65 -26.39
C PRO A 151 49.01 -28.23 -26.97
N GLY A 152 50.13 -27.58 -27.30
CA GLY A 152 50.12 -26.26 -27.95
C GLY A 152 49.56 -26.34 -29.37
N ILE A 153 50.00 -27.32 -30.17
CA ILE A 153 49.48 -27.55 -31.53
C ILE A 153 48.00 -27.93 -31.47
N HIS A 154 47.61 -28.77 -30.51
CA HIS A 154 46.21 -29.12 -30.29
C HIS A 154 45.34 -27.89 -30.01
N LYS A 155 45.73 -27.08 -29.03
CA LYS A 155 45.04 -25.84 -28.65
C LYS A 155 44.91 -24.89 -29.84
N TRP A 156 46.02 -24.64 -30.54
CA TRP A 156 46.06 -23.77 -31.72
C TRP A 156 45.17 -24.26 -32.87
N ALA A 157 45.25 -25.56 -33.19
CA ALA A 157 44.40 -26.18 -34.19
C ALA A 157 42.92 -25.94 -33.87
N MET A 158 42.54 -26.15 -32.61
CA MET A 158 41.15 -26.08 -32.19
C MET A 158 40.59 -24.66 -32.06
N SER A 159 41.33 -23.75 -31.43
CA SER A 159 40.83 -22.41 -31.09
C SER A 159 41.10 -21.37 -32.18
N THR A 160 41.99 -21.67 -33.12
CA THR A 160 42.43 -20.68 -34.12
C THR A 160 42.29 -21.21 -35.54
N VAL A 161 42.91 -22.34 -35.87
CA VAL A 161 42.92 -22.85 -37.25
C VAL A 161 41.55 -23.38 -37.69
N ILE A 162 40.88 -24.19 -36.86
CA ILE A 162 39.55 -24.74 -37.17
C ILE A 162 38.51 -23.61 -37.36
N PRO A 163 38.37 -22.62 -36.46
CA PRO A 163 37.48 -21.48 -36.67
C PRO A 163 37.78 -20.72 -37.97
N TYR A 164 39.06 -20.46 -38.25
CA TYR A 164 39.49 -19.77 -39.46
C TYR A 164 39.15 -20.55 -40.74
N VAL A 165 39.47 -21.84 -40.78
CA VAL A 165 39.17 -22.72 -41.92
C VAL A 165 37.67 -22.84 -42.14
N ARG A 166 36.90 -23.09 -41.08
CA ARG A 166 35.43 -23.16 -41.16
C ARG A 166 34.85 -21.86 -41.69
N LYS A 167 35.34 -20.72 -41.20
CA LYS A 167 34.93 -19.42 -41.71
C LYS A 167 35.21 -19.27 -43.21
N GLY A 168 36.41 -19.65 -43.63
CA GLY A 168 36.79 -19.56 -45.04
C GLY A 168 36.01 -20.50 -45.96
N LEU A 169 35.65 -21.70 -45.49
CA LEU A 169 34.83 -22.64 -46.26
C LEU A 169 33.38 -22.16 -46.47
N GLN A 170 32.92 -21.15 -45.73
CA GLN A 170 31.62 -20.52 -45.98
C GLN A 170 31.62 -19.60 -47.20
N TYR A 171 32.79 -19.11 -47.62
CA TYR A 171 32.90 -18.26 -48.80
C TYR A 171 32.73 -19.08 -50.08
N ARG A 172 32.06 -18.48 -51.08
CA ARG A 172 31.95 -19.11 -52.41
C ARG A 172 33.33 -19.23 -53.04
N ALA A 173 33.54 -20.34 -53.76
CA ALA A 173 34.76 -20.59 -54.53
C ALA A 173 35.14 -19.36 -55.39
N GLY A 174 36.36 -18.84 -55.18
CA GLY A 174 36.90 -17.66 -55.87
C GLY A 174 36.85 -16.36 -55.06
N THR A 175 36.23 -16.33 -53.87
CA THR A 175 36.31 -15.18 -52.96
C THR A 175 37.46 -15.38 -51.97
N SER A 176 38.38 -14.43 -51.90
CA SER A 176 39.49 -14.47 -50.93
C SER A 176 39.04 -14.00 -49.55
N LEU A 177 39.59 -14.60 -48.51
CA LEU A 177 39.41 -14.13 -47.13
C LEU A 177 40.01 -12.73 -46.97
N ALA A 178 39.41 -11.93 -46.08
CA ALA A 178 39.90 -10.59 -45.78
C ALA A 178 41.27 -10.60 -45.09
N TYR A 179 41.61 -11.69 -44.40
CA TYR A 179 42.85 -11.87 -43.66
C TYR A 179 43.43 -13.25 -43.96
N SER A 180 44.75 -13.32 -44.16
CA SER A 180 45.51 -14.56 -44.05
C SER A 180 45.50 -15.10 -42.61
N LEU A 181 45.86 -16.37 -42.39
CA LEU A 181 45.89 -16.96 -41.04
C LEU A 181 46.80 -16.16 -40.09
N ILE A 182 47.96 -15.71 -40.57
CA ILE A 182 48.93 -14.94 -39.78
C ILE A 182 48.44 -13.52 -39.46
N GLU A 183 47.60 -12.93 -40.31
CA GLU A 183 46.96 -11.64 -40.04
C GLU A 183 45.80 -11.79 -39.06
N PHE A 184 45.00 -12.85 -39.21
CA PHE A 184 43.89 -13.18 -38.32
C PHE A 184 44.37 -13.38 -36.87
N GLU A 185 45.49 -14.09 -36.68
CA GLU A 185 46.10 -14.32 -35.35
C GLU A 185 46.57 -13.03 -34.66
N LYS A 186 46.89 -11.98 -35.44
CA LYS A 186 47.34 -10.69 -34.90
C LYS A 186 46.19 -9.74 -34.61
N LEU A 187 44.96 -10.08 -34.98
CA LEU A 187 43.81 -9.23 -34.72
C LEU A 187 43.52 -9.15 -33.22
N PRO A 188 43.13 -7.97 -32.72
CA PRO A 188 42.49 -7.89 -31.40
C PRO A 188 41.28 -8.81 -31.33
N ASP A 189 41.07 -9.44 -30.18
CA ASP A 189 40.03 -10.46 -29.98
C ASP A 189 38.62 -10.02 -30.41
N HIS A 190 38.25 -8.76 -30.15
CA HIS A 190 36.97 -8.21 -30.59
C HIS A 190 36.86 -8.14 -32.14
N GLN A 191 37.94 -7.78 -32.84
CA GLN A 191 37.96 -7.72 -34.32
C GLN A 191 37.97 -9.13 -34.93
N ALA A 192 38.66 -10.07 -34.28
CA ALA A 192 38.65 -11.47 -34.68
C ALA A 192 37.21 -12.03 -34.61
N VAL A 193 36.49 -11.79 -33.51
CA VAL A 193 35.08 -12.20 -33.37
C VAL A 193 34.18 -11.51 -34.40
N ASP A 194 34.36 -10.21 -34.64
CA ASP A 194 33.61 -9.50 -35.69
C ASP A 194 33.83 -10.15 -37.07
N PHE A 195 35.07 -10.50 -37.41
CA PHE A 195 35.38 -11.21 -38.64
C PHE A 195 34.70 -12.59 -38.71
N LEU A 196 34.78 -13.39 -37.64
CA LEU A 196 34.17 -14.72 -37.59
C LEU A 196 32.63 -14.65 -37.70
N LEU A 197 32.00 -13.67 -37.06
CA LEU A 197 30.55 -13.45 -37.09
C LEU A 197 30.06 -12.65 -38.31
N CYS A 198 30.96 -12.10 -39.14
CA CYS A 198 30.61 -11.28 -40.31
C CYS A 198 29.87 -12.13 -41.36
N PRO A 199 28.71 -11.69 -41.90
CA PRO A 199 28.01 -12.47 -42.93
C PRO A 199 28.81 -12.48 -44.25
N VAL A 200 28.84 -13.64 -44.90
CA VAL A 200 29.58 -13.86 -46.16
C VAL A 200 29.00 -13.08 -47.34
N ASP A 201 27.67 -12.92 -47.39
CA ASP A 201 26.96 -12.16 -48.44
C ASP A 201 26.07 -11.08 -47.79
N SER A 202 26.38 -9.79 -48.01
CA SER A 202 25.58 -8.67 -47.46
C SER A 202 24.19 -8.50 -48.12
N ARG A 203 23.81 -9.37 -49.07
CA ARG A 203 22.66 -9.15 -49.99
C ARG A 203 21.57 -10.23 -50.01
N ALA A 204 21.58 -11.28 -49.19
CA ALA A 204 20.45 -12.22 -49.20
C ALA A 204 20.23 -12.99 -47.88
N GLN A 205 18.94 -13.01 -47.49
CA GLN A 205 18.25 -13.95 -46.59
C GLN A 205 18.55 -13.86 -45.08
N PRO A 206 17.56 -14.21 -44.21
CA PRO A 206 17.82 -14.44 -42.79
C PRO A 206 18.93 -15.49 -42.66
N ARG A 207 19.88 -15.28 -41.74
CA ARG A 207 21.03 -16.17 -41.57
C ARG A 207 20.53 -17.58 -41.23
N GLU A 208 20.55 -18.51 -42.19
CA GLU A 208 19.93 -19.83 -42.00
C GLU A 208 20.70 -20.77 -41.05
N ASN A 209 21.93 -20.45 -40.62
CA ASN A 209 22.78 -21.35 -39.84
C ASN A 209 23.57 -20.67 -38.70
N VAL A 210 23.03 -19.60 -38.11
CA VAL A 210 23.72 -18.85 -37.03
C VAL A 210 24.14 -19.75 -35.87
N ASP A 211 23.26 -20.65 -35.47
CA ASP A 211 23.51 -21.58 -34.37
C ASP A 211 24.67 -22.53 -34.68
N HIS A 212 24.83 -22.95 -35.94
CA HIS A 212 25.99 -23.72 -36.37
C HIS A 212 27.26 -22.88 -36.32
N ASP A 213 27.24 -21.64 -36.81
CA ASP A 213 28.42 -20.75 -36.77
C ASP A 213 28.87 -20.47 -35.32
N LEU A 214 27.91 -20.23 -34.43
CA LEU A 214 28.19 -20.04 -33.01
C LEU A 214 28.77 -21.30 -32.37
N ARG A 215 28.23 -22.49 -32.70
CA ARG A 215 28.70 -23.78 -32.17
C ARG A 215 30.05 -24.23 -32.73
N SER A 216 30.30 -24.02 -34.03
CA SER A 216 31.43 -24.61 -34.75
C SER A 216 32.56 -23.61 -35.02
N ILE A 217 32.32 -22.30 -34.93
CA ILE A 217 33.35 -21.28 -35.15
C ILE A 217 33.64 -20.51 -33.86
N ILE A 218 32.64 -19.85 -33.29
CA ILE A 218 32.84 -19.05 -32.06
C ILE A 218 33.10 -19.93 -30.86
N GLY A 219 32.35 -21.02 -30.72
CA GLY A 219 32.51 -22.01 -29.69
C GLY A 219 33.97 -22.42 -29.49
N PRO A 220 34.63 -23.03 -30.49
CA PRO A 220 36.03 -23.42 -30.35
C PRO A 220 36.99 -22.25 -30.12
N TRP A 221 36.72 -21.09 -30.71
CA TRP A 221 37.56 -19.90 -30.55
C TRP A 221 37.64 -19.42 -29.09
N VAL A 222 36.53 -19.50 -28.36
CA VAL A 222 36.43 -19.09 -26.94
C VAL A 222 37.22 -20.02 -25.99
N TYR A 223 37.60 -21.23 -26.42
CA TYR A 223 38.33 -22.19 -25.58
C TYR A 223 39.82 -21.86 -25.40
N ASP A 224 40.31 -20.83 -26.09
CA ASP A 224 41.65 -20.32 -25.83
C ASP A 224 41.68 -19.52 -24.52
N THR A 225 42.22 -20.14 -23.47
CA THR A 225 42.37 -19.52 -22.14
C THR A 225 43.22 -18.26 -22.15
N ASP A 226 44.08 -18.06 -23.15
CA ASP A 226 45.00 -16.91 -23.18
C ASP A 226 44.26 -15.62 -23.59
N ARG A 227 43.05 -15.77 -24.15
CA ARG A 227 42.12 -14.68 -24.51
C ARG A 227 41.27 -14.20 -23.33
N TRP A 228 41.41 -14.83 -22.17
CA TRP A 228 40.68 -14.49 -20.95
C TRP A 228 41.60 -13.77 -19.98
N GLU A 229 41.31 -12.49 -19.73
CA GLU A 229 42.02 -11.66 -18.79
C GLU A 229 41.59 -12.02 -17.36
N ASN A 230 42.56 -12.41 -16.52
CA ASN A 230 42.35 -12.58 -15.09
C ASN A 230 42.65 -11.25 -14.38
N SER A 231 41.61 -10.48 -14.07
CA SER A 231 41.77 -9.35 -13.16
C SER A 231 42.00 -9.89 -11.74
N SER A 232 43.24 -9.78 -11.28
CA SER A 232 43.70 -10.15 -9.94
C SER A 232 43.93 -8.91 -9.07
N GLU A 233 43.15 -7.85 -9.33
CA GLU A 233 43.11 -6.68 -8.45
C GLU A 233 41.92 -6.83 -7.50
N ASP A 234 42.29 -6.98 -6.23
CA ASP A 234 41.48 -7.05 -5.02
C ASP A 234 40.64 -8.33 -4.78
N GLY A 235 40.94 -8.96 -3.66
CA GLY A 235 40.34 -10.21 -3.21
C GLY A 235 38.87 -10.05 -2.89
N GLU A 236 38.01 -10.32 -3.87
CA GLU A 236 36.72 -11.00 -3.76
C GLU A 236 36.18 -11.19 -5.19
N SER A 237 36.20 -12.43 -5.68
CA SER A 237 35.84 -12.88 -7.04
C SER A 237 36.79 -12.46 -8.18
N SER A 238 37.66 -13.39 -8.62
CA SER A 238 38.41 -13.27 -9.89
C SER A 238 37.43 -13.04 -11.04
N ARG A 239 37.35 -11.80 -11.54
CA ARG A 239 36.54 -11.50 -12.72
C ARG A 239 37.34 -11.93 -13.94
N VAL A 240 36.88 -13.02 -14.55
CA VAL A 240 37.37 -13.51 -15.82
C VAL A 240 36.67 -12.73 -16.92
N PHE A 241 37.42 -11.97 -17.72
CA PHE A 241 36.89 -11.15 -18.80
C PHE A 241 37.52 -11.54 -20.13
N CYS A 242 36.71 -11.82 -21.16
CA CYS A 242 37.20 -12.02 -22.52
C CYS A 242 36.61 -10.93 -23.42
N PRO A 243 37.45 -10.05 -24.01
CA PRO A 243 36.99 -9.01 -24.94
C PRO A 243 36.21 -9.57 -26.14
N GLY A 244 36.65 -10.72 -26.67
CA GLY A 244 35.95 -11.40 -27.76
C GLY A 244 34.58 -11.94 -27.34
N TRP A 245 34.47 -12.57 -26.17
CA TRP A 245 33.18 -13.02 -25.64
C TRP A 245 32.22 -11.85 -25.42
N HIS A 246 32.72 -10.73 -24.88
CA HIS A 246 31.94 -9.51 -24.76
C HIS A 246 31.40 -9.06 -26.12
N LYS A 247 32.22 -9.17 -27.18
CA LYS A 247 31.80 -8.85 -28.54
C LYS A 247 30.70 -9.78 -29.07
N VAL A 248 30.75 -11.07 -28.74
CA VAL A 248 29.65 -12.01 -29.03
C VAL A 248 28.35 -11.57 -28.34
N CYS A 249 28.43 -11.16 -27.06
CA CYS A 249 27.27 -10.64 -26.33
C CYS A 249 26.73 -9.34 -26.96
N GLU A 250 27.58 -8.40 -27.35
CA GLU A 250 27.17 -7.20 -28.09
C GLU A 250 26.49 -7.57 -29.42
N TRP A 251 27.02 -8.58 -30.11
CA TRP A 251 26.43 -9.07 -31.35
C TRP A 251 25.01 -9.60 -31.10
N PHE A 252 24.76 -10.41 -30.05
CA PHE A 252 23.41 -10.84 -29.68
C PHE A 252 22.46 -9.67 -29.41
N LEU A 253 22.93 -8.66 -28.66
CA LEU A 253 22.15 -7.46 -28.38
C LEU A 253 21.83 -6.70 -29.67
N SER A 254 22.80 -6.57 -30.59
CA SER A 254 22.57 -5.93 -31.89
C SER A 254 21.54 -6.72 -32.71
N GLN A 255 21.61 -8.05 -32.73
CA GLN A 255 20.63 -8.89 -33.43
C GLN A 255 19.26 -8.82 -32.80
N ALA A 256 19.14 -8.71 -31.47
CA ALA A 256 17.84 -8.53 -30.82
C ALA A 256 17.14 -7.24 -31.30
N THR A 257 17.91 -6.21 -31.68
CA THR A 257 17.37 -4.97 -32.26
C THR A 257 17.16 -5.03 -33.79
N LEU A 258 18.04 -5.70 -34.53
CA LEU A 258 18.02 -5.75 -36.00
C LEU A 258 17.11 -6.86 -36.55
N SER A 259 17.13 -8.04 -35.92
CA SER A 259 16.37 -9.23 -36.31
C SER A 259 16.10 -10.12 -35.08
N TRP A 260 15.01 -9.83 -34.39
CA TRP A 260 14.55 -10.62 -33.24
C TRP A 260 14.49 -12.14 -33.51
N PRO A 261 13.96 -12.64 -34.65
CA PRO A 261 13.95 -14.07 -34.93
C PRO A 261 15.36 -14.70 -34.98
N THR A 262 16.35 -13.96 -35.50
CA THR A 262 17.75 -14.43 -35.57
C THR A 262 18.36 -14.52 -34.17
N ALA A 263 18.11 -13.52 -33.33
CA ALA A 263 18.58 -13.53 -31.94
C ALA A 263 17.94 -14.68 -31.14
N VAL A 264 16.63 -14.89 -31.28
CA VAL A 264 15.91 -15.99 -30.61
C VAL A 264 16.40 -17.35 -31.11
N GLN A 265 16.50 -17.55 -32.42
CA GLN A 265 17.02 -18.80 -32.98
C GLN A 265 18.43 -19.10 -32.45
N ALA A 266 19.29 -18.09 -32.41
CA ALA A 266 20.65 -18.23 -31.92
C ALA A 266 20.70 -18.58 -30.42
N ILE A 267 19.85 -17.97 -29.59
CA ILE A 267 19.79 -18.24 -28.14
C ILE A 267 19.12 -19.59 -27.83
N GLU A 268 18.04 -19.95 -28.54
CA GLU A 268 17.30 -21.19 -28.29
C GLU A 268 18.04 -22.43 -28.80
N ARG A 269 18.77 -22.30 -29.92
CA ARG A 269 19.44 -23.44 -30.57
C ARG A 269 20.91 -23.60 -30.19
N TRP A 270 21.52 -22.63 -29.51
CA TRP A 270 22.89 -22.74 -29.04
C TRP A 270 22.94 -22.72 -27.52
N GLY A 271 23.43 -23.79 -26.91
CA GLY A 271 23.59 -23.92 -25.45
C GLY A 271 24.71 -23.05 -24.85
N GLY A 272 25.20 -22.07 -25.60
CA GLY A 272 26.33 -21.22 -25.21
C GLY A 272 27.68 -21.93 -25.38
N PRO A 273 28.75 -21.43 -24.74
CA PRO A 273 30.11 -21.96 -24.89
C PRO A 273 30.30 -23.44 -24.49
N GLU A 274 29.34 -24.06 -23.79
CA GLU A 274 29.38 -25.50 -23.50
C GLU A 274 28.86 -26.35 -24.68
N ASP A 275 28.01 -25.79 -25.53
CA ASP A 275 27.51 -26.41 -26.75
C ASP A 275 28.46 -26.10 -27.91
N VAL A 276 29.56 -26.86 -27.98
CA VAL A 276 30.64 -26.66 -28.96
C VAL A 276 30.91 -27.89 -29.79
N GLU A 277 31.07 -27.66 -31.09
CA GLU A 277 31.41 -28.69 -32.05
C GLU A 277 32.84 -28.48 -32.53
N PHE A 278 33.81 -29.15 -31.92
CA PHE A 278 35.18 -29.17 -32.44
C PHE A 278 35.30 -29.98 -33.74
N GLY A 279 34.42 -30.97 -33.93
CA GLY A 279 34.57 -31.98 -34.96
C GLY A 279 35.80 -32.87 -34.71
N HIS A 280 36.04 -33.85 -35.59
CA HIS A 280 37.30 -34.60 -35.65
C HIS A 280 37.65 -35.41 -34.37
N GLY A 281 36.65 -35.79 -33.57
CA GLY A 281 36.83 -36.66 -32.40
C GLY A 281 37.46 -35.97 -31.17
N ILE A 282 37.44 -34.64 -31.13
CA ILE A 282 38.03 -33.85 -30.04
C ILE A 282 36.94 -33.44 -29.04
N ALA A 283 37.20 -33.66 -27.75
CA ALA A 283 36.36 -33.19 -26.65
C ALA A 283 37.24 -32.50 -25.61
N LEU A 284 36.93 -31.23 -25.31
CA LEU A 284 37.55 -30.45 -24.24
C LEU A 284 36.45 -29.80 -23.41
N ASP A 285 36.70 -29.67 -22.12
CA ASP A 285 35.81 -28.97 -21.20
C ASP A 285 36.31 -27.54 -20.97
N LEU A 286 35.40 -26.56 -21.04
CA LEU A 286 35.68 -25.21 -20.53
C LEU A 286 36.02 -25.27 -19.04
N PRO A 287 37.11 -24.64 -18.59
CA PRO A 287 37.47 -24.64 -17.17
C PRO A 287 36.36 -24.01 -16.32
N ALA A 288 36.10 -24.59 -15.15
CA ALA A 288 34.96 -24.22 -14.29
C ALA A 288 34.90 -22.72 -13.91
N ALA A 289 36.04 -22.03 -13.83
CA ALA A 289 36.11 -20.59 -13.54
C ALA A 289 35.46 -19.70 -14.63
N HIS A 290 35.29 -20.23 -15.84
CA HIS A 290 34.69 -19.54 -16.99
C HIS A 290 33.19 -19.86 -17.16
N ARG A 291 32.64 -20.73 -16.30
CA ARG A 291 31.21 -21.09 -16.30
C ARG A 291 30.43 -20.13 -15.40
N PRO A 292 29.21 -19.73 -15.78
CA PRO A 292 28.39 -18.90 -14.90
C PRO A 292 28.06 -19.67 -13.63
N SER A 293 28.32 -19.07 -12.46
CA SER A 293 27.99 -19.70 -11.19
C SER A 293 26.48 -19.93 -11.07
N GLU A 294 26.08 -21.02 -10.41
CA GLU A 294 24.67 -21.34 -10.14
C GLU A 294 23.95 -20.20 -9.39
N GLY A 295 24.67 -19.49 -8.53
CA GLY A 295 24.14 -18.29 -7.85
C GLY A 295 23.83 -17.15 -8.83
N ALA A 296 24.71 -16.88 -9.79
CA ALA A 296 24.51 -15.82 -10.78
C ALA A 296 23.36 -16.15 -11.76
N THR A 297 23.24 -17.41 -12.18
CA THR A 297 22.13 -17.85 -13.05
C THR A 297 20.79 -17.78 -12.33
N ASN A 298 20.72 -18.25 -11.09
CA ASN A 298 19.52 -18.15 -10.25
C ASN A 298 19.12 -16.69 -10.00
N LEU A 299 20.09 -15.81 -9.73
CA LEU A 299 19.85 -14.38 -9.54
C LEU A 299 19.29 -13.74 -10.82
N LEU A 300 19.91 -13.99 -11.97
CA LEU A 300 19.44 -13.46 -13.25
C LEU A 300 18.02 -13.95 -13.58
N LEU A 301 17.73 -15.23 -13.33
CA LEU A 301 16.40 -15.80 -13.51
C LEU A 301 15.38 -15.10 -12.60
N ALA A 302 15.74 -14.86 -11.33
CA ALA A 302 14.87 -14.20 -10.38
C ALA A 302 14.59 -12.73 -10.76
N LEU A 303 15.62 -11.98 -11.19
CA LEU A 303 15.46 -10.61 -11.68
C LEU A 303 14.60 -10.55 -12.95
N THR A 304 14.82 -11.47 -13.89
CA THR A 304 14.07 -11.52 -15.15
C THR A 304 12.62 -11.90 -14.93
N ARG A 305 12.35 -12.90 -14.09
CA ARG A 305 10.99 -13.31 -13.74
C ARG A 305 10.26 -12.20 -12.97
N SER A 306 10.96 -11.49 -12.08
CA SER A 306 10.41 -10.32 -11.40
C SER A 306 10.03 -9.22 -12.40
N ALA A 307 10.91 -8.90 -13.35
CA ALA A 307 10.65 -7.91 -14.40
C ALA A 307 9.43 -8.30 -15.26
N TYR A 308 9.33 -9.59 -15.61
CA TYR A 308 8.17 -10.14 -16.33
C TYR A 308 6.87 -9.98 -15.53
N ILE A 309 6.86 -10.36 -14.25
CA ILE A 309 5.67 -10.23 -13.38
C ILE A 309 5.24 -8.76 -13.27
N LEU A 310 6.17 -7.85 -13.02
CA LEU A 310 5.87 -6.41 -12.94
C LEU A 310 5.23 -5.92 -14.25
N THR A 311 5.78 -6.34 -15.38
CA THR A 311 5.27 -5.98 -16.71
C THR A 311 3.87 -6.57 -16.96
N LEU A 312 3.62 -7.81 -16.54
CA LEU A 312 2.31 -8.47 -16.65
C LEU A 312 1.21 -7.71 -15.90
N PHE A 313 1.54 -7.16 -14.73
CA PHE A 313 0.64 -6.34 -13.92
C PHE A 313 0.76 -4.84 -14.22
N GLY A 314 1.27 -4.47 -15.41
CA GLY A 314 1.22 -3.12 -15.96
C GLY A 314 2.24 -2.12 -15.41
N SER A 315 3.30 -2.59 -14.75
CA SER A 315 4.50 -1.81 -14.43
C SER A 315 5.68 -2.31 -15.27
N PRO A 316 5.82 -1.87 -16.55
CA PRO A 316 6.89 -2.34 -17.42
C PRO A 316 8.25 -2.06 -16.79
N SER A 317 8.99 -3.13 -16.52
CA SER A 317 10.24 -3.07 -15.75
C SER A 317 11.32 -3.87 -16.45
N SER A 318 12.55 -3.34 -16.44
CA SER A 318 13.73 -4.08 -16.91
C SER A 318 14.35 -4.89 -15.77
N PRO A 319 15.09 -5.98 -16.03
CA PRO A 319 15.85 -6.70 -14.99
C PRO A 319 16.79 -5.79 -14.22
N ARG A 320 17.34 -4.74 -14.87
CA ARG A 320 18.14 -3.70 -14.22
C ARG A 320 17.34 -2.92 -13.18
N ARG A 321 16.15 -2.42 -13.55
CA ARG A 321 15.28 -1.68 -12.62
C ARG A 321 14.86 -2.56 -11.43
N VAL A 322 14.61 -3.84 -11.68
CA VAL A 322 14.35 -4.81 -10.60
C VAL A 322 15.58 -5.01 -9.71
N GLY A 323 16.77 -5.07 -10.30
CA GLY A 323 18.03 -5.08 -9.56
C GLY A 323 18.16 -3.86 -8.66
N ASP A 324 17.85 -2.66 -9.17
CA ASP A 324 17.84 -1.43 -8.38
C ASP A 324 16.86 -1.55 -7.19
N LEU A 325 15.64 -2.08 -7.42
CA LEU A 325 14.67 -2.31 -6.34
C LEU A 325 15.17 -3.31 -5.29
N ALA A 326 15.78 -4.41 -5.72
CA ALA A 326 16.24 -5.49 -4.84
C ALA A 326 17.49 -5.10 -4.05
N PHE A 327 18.47 -4.44 -4.67
CA PHE A 327 19.79 -4.20 -4.08
C PHE A 327 19.93 -2.84 -3.38
N LEU A 328 19.16 -1.82 -3.79
CA LEU A 328 19.21 -0.51 -3.12
C LEU A 328 18.46 -0.51 -1.79
N HIS A 329 17.60 -1.50 -1.55
CA HIS A 329 16.85 -1.66 -0.30
C HIS A 329 16.04 -0.40 0.12
N ASP A 330 15.57 0.39 -0.87
CA ASP A 330 14.71 1.55 -0.61
C ASP A 330 13.26 1.10 -0.37
N GLU A 331 12.87 1.08 0.91
CA GLU A 331 11.51 0.71 1.32
C GLU A 331 10.45 1.65 0.73
N ARG A 332 10.74 2.95 0.57
CA ARG A 332 9.76 3.91 0.02
C ARG A 332 9.51 3.65 -1.46
N ASP A 333 10.57 3.36 -2.21
CA ASP A 333 10.47 3.00 -3.62
C ASP A 333 9.68 1.70 -3.80
N GLN A 334 9.99 0.66 -3.02
CA GLN A 334 9.26 -0.61 -3.02
C GLN A 334 7.78 -0.43 -2.61
N ARG A 335 7.47 0.39 -1.61
CA ARG A 335 6.08 0.76 -1.23
C ARG A 335 5.34 1.49 -2.35
N SER A 336 6.06 2.31 -3.12
CA SER A 336 5.47 3.01 -4.26
C SER A 336 5.15 2.04 -5.40
N GLU A 337 6.03 1.08 -5.68
CA GLU A 337 5.83 0.06 -6.71
C GLU A 337 4.70 -0.90 -6.37
N ILE A 338 4.62 -1.41 -5.13
CA ILE A 338 3.49 -2.27 -4.73
C ILE A 338 2.17 -1.51 -4.81
N SER A 339 2.14 -0.22 -4.46
CA SER A 339 0.95 0.62 -4.58
C SER A 339 0.51 0.80 -6.05
N LYS A 340 1.46 0.86 -7.00
CA LYS A 340 1.16 0.92 -8.44
C LYS A 340 0.62 -0.43 -8.93
N LEU A 341 1.28 -1.54 -8.58
CA LEU A 341 0.86 -2.89 -8.94
C LEU A 341 -0.56 -3.18 -8.44
N LEU A 342 -0.82 -2.93 -7.16
CA LEU A 342 -2.14 -3.15 -6.56
C LEU A 342 -3.22 -2.33 -7.26
N ARG A 343 -2.93 -1.08 -7.65
CA ARG A 343 -3.86 -0.25 -8.45
C ARG A 343 -4.17 -0.88 -9.80
N THR A 344 -3.17 -1.40 -10.52
CA THR A 344 -3.40 -2.06 -11.81
C THR A 344 -4.15 -3.38 -11.66
N ILE A 345 -3.77 -4.20 -10.67
CA ILE A 345 -4.49 -5.44 -10.32
C ILE A 345 -5.96 -5.11 -10.01
N ALA A 346 -6.22 -4.02 -9.26
CA ALA A 346 -7.56 -3.57 -8.93
C ALA A 346 -8.41 -3.25 -10.18
N ILE A 347 -7.79 -2.65 -11.20
CA ILE A 347 -8.46 -2.31 -12.47
C ILE A 347 -8.76 -3.59 -13.28
N GLN A 348 -7.84 -4.56 -13.29
CA GLN A 348 -8.03 -5.82 -14.02
C GLN A 348 -9.02 -6.76 -13.33
N ALA A 349 -9.02 -6.77 -12.00
CA ALA A 349 -9.90 -7.61 -11.17
C ALA A 349 -11.40 -7.35 -11.37
N SER A 350 -11.79 -6.18 -11.90
CA SER A 350 -13.21 -5.93 -12.24
C SER A 350 -13.69 -6.75 -13.44
N LYS A 351 -12.77 -7.23 -14.28
CA LYS A 351 -13.07 -8.01 -15.50
C LYS A 351 -12.83 -9.50 -15.31
N GLU A 352 -11.88 -9.86 -14.46
CA GLU A 352 -11.38 -11.22 -14.27
C GLU A 352 -11.99 -11.93 -13.04
N ASN A 353 -11.86 -13.27 -13.02
CA ASN A 353 -12.37 -14.14 -11.95
C ASN A 353 -11.47 -14.11 -10.68
N ASP A 354 -11.96 -14.66 -9.57
CA ASP A 354 -11.22 -14.76 -8.31
C ASP A 354 -9.87 -15.52 -8.43
N ASP A 355 -9.76 -16.44 -9.40
CA ASP A 355 -8.51 -17.14 -9.72
C ASP A 355 -7.37 -16.19 -10.13
N PHE A 356 -7.70 -15.09 -10.82
CA PHE A 356 -6.73 -14.06 -11.18
C PHE A 356 -6.17 -13.37 -9.94
N LEU A 357 -7.03 -13.06 -8.96
CA LEU A 357 -6.61 -12.43 -7.71
C LEU A 357 -5.73 -13.36 -6.87
N LEU A 358 -6.05 -14.66 -6.83
CA LEU A 358 -5.21 -15.65 -6.16
C LEU A 358 -3.83 -15.75 -6.80
N LYS A 359 -3.74 -15.82 -8.13
CA LYS A 359 -2.47 -15.79 -8.86
C LYS A 359 -1.70 -14.49 -8.61
N ALA A 360 -2.38 -13.34 -8.64
CA ALA A 360 -1.76 -12.05 -8.36
C ALA A 360 -1.15 -12.02 -6.94
N ARG A 361 -1.84 -12.57 -5.94
CA ARG A 361 -1.30 -12.72 -4.58
C ARG A 361 -0.04 -13.59 -4.54
N GLU A 362 -0.04 -14.74 -5.21
CA GLU A 362 1.13 -15.61 -5.29
C GLU A 362 2.33 -14.89 -5.91
N PHE A 363 2.11 -14.13 -6.98
CA PHE A 363 3.15 -13.33 -7.60
C PHE A 363 3.66 -12.19 -6.72
N LEU A 364 2.79 -11.50 -5.98
CA LEU A 364 3.22 -10.45 -5.02
C LEU A 364 4.09 -11.04 -3.91
N LEU A 365 3.73 -12.21 -3.37
CA LEU A 365 4.53 -12.91 -2.37
C LEU A 365 5.86 -13.39 -2.95
N TRP A 366 5.84 -13.94 -4.17
CA TRP A 366 7.05 -14.37 -4.87
C TRP A 366 7.98 -13.18 -5.18
N LEU A 367 7.47 -12.00 -5.52
CA LEU A 367 8.30 -10.80 -5.70
C LEU A 367 9.00 -10.36 -4.40
N ARG A 368 8.45 -10.71 -3.23
CA ARG A 368 9.01 -10.39 -1.91
C ARG A 368 10.21 -11.27 -1.56
N ASP A 369 10.15 -12.57 -1.86
CA ASP A 369 11.12 -13.56 -1.37
C ASP A 369 11.69 -14.50 -2.45
N TRP A 370 11.36 -14.27 -3.73
CA TRP A 370 11.72 -15.10 -4.87
C TRP A 370 11.36 -16.59 -4.74
N GLY A 371 10.37 -16.92 -3.90
CA GLY A 371 9.93 -18.29 -3.67
C GLY A 371 10.74 -19.05 -2.62
N HIS A 372 11.66 -18.38 -1.91
CA HIS A 372 12.39 -18.97 -0.77
C HIS A 372 11.52 -19.18 0.47
N GLY A 373 10.23 -18.82 0.41
CA GLY A 373 9.14 -19.32 1.24
C GLY A 373 9.53 -19.73 2.66
N THR A 374 9.83 -18.78 3.55
CA THR A 374 10.06 -19.02 4.99
C THR A 374 11.01 -20.18 5.35
N ALA A 375 11.92 -20.60 4.45
CA ALA A 375 12.83 -21.72 4.69
C ALA A 375 13.96 -21.39 5.68
N GLY A 376 14.14 -20.11 6.02
CA GLY A 376 14.87 -19.66 7.19
C GLY A 376 13.94 -18.80 8.04
N LYS A 377 13.96 -18.97 9.37
CA LYS A 377 13.35 -18.00 10.28
C LYS A 377 13.88 -16.62 9.89
N PRO A 378 13.02 -15.66 9.48
CA PRO A 378 13.49 -14.31 9.26
C PRO A 378 14.03 -13.79 10.59
N THR A 379 15.33 -13.54 10.67
CA THR A 379 15.86 -12.69 11.72
C THR A 379 15.12 -11.36 11.60
N ALA A 380 14.43 -10.94 12.66
CA ALA A 380 13.64 -9.72 12.67
C ALA A 380 14.49 -8.55 12.15
N GLY A 381 14.11 -7.99 10.99
CA GLY A 381 14.81 -6.89 10.34
C GLY A 381 15.78 -7.25 9.19
N ALA A 382 15.96 -8.54 8.84
CA ALA A 382 16.74 -8.89 7.65
C ALA A 382 15.90 -8.81 6.37
N ALA A 383 16.37 -8.03 5.40
CA ALA A 383 15.77 -7.93 4.08
C ALA A 383 15.70 -9.31 3.41
N THR A 384 14.55 -9.67 2.84
CA THR A 384 14.46 -10.87 2.00
C THR A 384 15.09 -10.59 0.64
N ALA A 385 15.59 -11.62 -0.04
CA ALA A 385 16.32 -11.46 -1.31
C ALA A 385 15.48 -10.95 -2.50
N GLY A 386 14.19 -10.68 -2.34
CA GLY A 386 13.30 -10.31 -3.43
C GLY A 386 13.30 -8.84 -3.83
N ALA A 387 12.67 -8.54 -4.97
CA ALA A 387 12.47 -7.18 -5.47
C ALA A 387 11.65 -6.28 -4.53
N LEU A 388 10.77 -6.89 -3.72
CA LEU A 388 9.99 -6.24 -2.66
C LEU A 388 10.49 -6.66 -1.27
N GLY A 389 11.77 -6.99 -1.14
CA GLY A 389 12.34 -7.67 0.01
C GLY A 389 12.40 -6.88 1.31
N MET A 390 12.22 -5.55 1.24
CA MET A 390 12.13 -4.70 2.44
C MET A 390 10.73 -4.69 3.04
N LEU A 391 9.72 -5.10 2.27
CA LEU A 391 8.34 -5.14 2.74
C LEU A 391 8.11 -6.42 3.55
N SER A 392 7.51 -6.26 4.73
CA SER A 392 7.12 -7.42 5.53
C SER A 392 6.00 -8.20 4.84
N LYS A 393 5.90 -9.50 5.13
CA LYS A 393 4.81 -10.34 4.59
C LYS A 393 3.45 -9.80 5.04
N GLU A 394 3.38 -9.34 6.29
CA GLU A 394 2.19 -8.77 6.90
C GLU A 394 1.73 -7.52 6.14
N TYR A 395 2.66 -6.65 5.73
CA TYR A 395 2.33 -5.45 4.96
C TYR A 395 1.74 -5.81 3.58
N VAL A 396 2.39 -6.72 2.84
CA VAL A 396 1.92 -7.15 1.51
C VAL A 396 0.52 -7.78 1.60
N GLU A 397 0.29 -8.64 2.60
CA GLU A 397 -1.02 -9.29 2.82
C GLU A 397 -2.09 -8.30 3.30
N ALA A 398 -1.75 -7.33 4.15
CA ALA A 398 -2.69 -6.30 4.61
C ALA A 398 -3.15 -5.40 3.45
N GLU A 399 -2.22 -4.97 2.59
CA GLU A 399 -2.57 -4.20 1.39
C GLU A 399 -3.36 -5.02 0.37
N PHE A 400 -3.09 -6.34 0.26
CA PHE A 400 -3.90 -7.23 -0.55
C PHE A 400 -5.32 -7.42 0.02
N LEU A 401 -5.49 -7.51 1.35
CA LEU A 401 -6.81 -7.53 1.99
C LEU A 401 -7.58 -6.24 1.70
N LYS A 402 -6.95 -5.06 1.85
CA LYS A 402 -7.56 -3.76 1.51
C LYS A 402 -8.01 -3.71 0.05
N LEU A 403 -7.22 -4.27 -0.85
CA LEU A 403 -7.58 -4.44 -2.27
C LEU A 403 -8.86 -5.27 -2.43
N LEU A 404 -8.96 -6.46 -1.81
CA LEU A 404 -10.15 -7.30 -1.90
C LEU A 404 -11.41 -6.59 -1.39
N LEU A 405 -11.30 -5.88 -0.27
CA LEU A 405 -12.39 -5.13 0.34
C LEU A 405 -12.86 -3.98 -0.58
N SER A 406 -11.91 -3.27 -1.21
CA SER A 406 -12.20 -2.16 -2.14
C SER A 406 -12.94 -2.61 -3.41
N ARG A 407 -12.79 -3.88 -3.80
CA ARG A 407 -13.40 -4.50 -5.00
C ARG A 407 -14.58 -5.41 -4.69
N GLU A 408 -15.14 -5.32 -3.48
CA GLU A 408 -16.33 -6.06 -3.05
C GLU A 408 -16.14 -7.60 -3.13
N ARG A 409 -14.89 -8.08 -3.09
CA ARG A 409 -14.52 -9.50 -3.11
C ARG A 409 -14.55 -10.09 -1.69
N TYR A 410 -15.67 -9.90 -1.01
CA TYR A 410 -15.82 -10.25 0.41
C TYR A 410 -15.77 -11.76 0.68
N THR A 411 -16.27 -12.58 -0.25
CA THR A 411 -16.21 -14.05 -0.17
C THR A 411 -14.77 -14.55 -0.16
N LEU A 412 -13.95 -14.05 -1.09
CA LEU A 412 -12.54 -14.38 -1.17
C LEU A 412 -11.77 -13.87 0.06
N ALA A 413 -12.03 -12.63 0.49
CA ALA A 413 -11.43 -12.07 1.71
C ALA A 413 -11.77 -12.93 2.95
N ARG A 414 -13.03 -13.36 3.09
CA ARG A 414 -13.47 -14.25 4.18
C ARG A 414 -12.75 -15.59 4.14
N ASN A 415 -12.64 -16.22 2.96
CA ASN A 415 -11.96 -17.50 2.81
C ASN A 415 -10.46 -17.40 3.16
N LEU A 416 -9.82 -16.27 2.87
CA LEU A 416 -8.39 -16.06 3.09
C LEU A 416 -8.05 -15.61 4.52
N TYR A 417 -8.85 -14.75 5.14
CA TYR A 417 -8.47 -14.08 6.40
C TYR A 417 -9.43 -14.35 7.58
N ASP A 418 -10.63 -14.86 7.33
CA ASP A 418 -11.64 -15.17 8.36
C ASP A 418 -11.93 -16.68 8.49
N GLY A 419 -11.42 -17.48 7.55
CA GLY A 419 -11.61 -18.94 7.49
C GLY A 419 -10.70 -19.70 8.46
N GLY A 420 -10.99 -20.99 8.67
CA GLY A 420 -10.15 -21.90 9.47
C GLY A 420 -8.86 -22.35 8.78
N GLY A 421 -8.39 -21.60 7.77
CA GLY A 421 -7.15 -21.88 7.06
C GLY A 421 -5.91 -21.45 7.87
N PRO A 422 -4.70 -21.56 7.29
CA PRO A 422 -3.49 -21.08 7.93
C PRO A 422 -3.61 -19.57 8.20
N VAL A 423 -3.20 -19.14 9.39
CA VAL A 423 -3.20 -17.72 9.79
C VAL A 423 -2.23 -16.96 8.87
N ARG A 424 -2.78 -16.03 8.08
CA ARG A 424 -2.01 -15.21 7.11
C ARG A 424 -1.62 -13.85 7.66
N LEU A 425 -2.45 -13.31 8.56
CA LEU A 425 -2.28 -12.02 9.22
C LEU A 425 -2.66 -12.16 10.70
N PRO A 426 -2.01 -11.41 11.61
CA PRO A 426 -2.48 -11.27 12.98
C PRO A 426 -3.90 -10.68 13.02
N VAL A 427 -4.69 -11.08 14.01
CA VAL A 427 -6.10 -10.66 14.15
C VAL A 427 -6.23 -9.14 14.24
N GLU A 428 -5.32 -8.48 14.98
CA GLU A 428 -5.28 -7.03 15.13
C GLU A 428 -5.06 -6.33 13.77
N VAL A 429 -4.11 -6.81 12.97
CA VAL A 429 -3.82 -6.25 11.64
C VAL A 429 -5.01 -6.42 10.67
N VAL A 430 -5.72 -7.55 10.76
CA VAL A 430 -6.96 -7.76 9.98
C VAL A 430 -8.03 -6.76 10.41
N GLN A 431 -8.26 -6.60 11.72
CA GLN A 431 -9.24 -5.66 12.26
C GLN A 431 -8.93 -4.22 11.83
N ASP A 432 -7.69 -3.78 11.99
CA ASP A 432 -7.25 -2.44 11.59
C ASP A 432 -7.41 -2.22 10.08
N SER A 433 -7.02 -3.20 9.26
CA SER A 433 -7.16 -3.11 7.80
C SER A 433 -8.63 -3.01 7.35
N VAL A 434 -9.53 -3.73 8.01
CA VAL A 434 -10.98 -3.66 7.75
C VAL A 434 -11.54 -2.30 8.18
N TYR A 435 -11.16 -1.80 9.35
CA TYR A 435 -11.60 -0.50 9.85
C TYR A 435 -11.09 0.66 8.98
N GLU A 436 -9.82 0.64 8.56
CA GLU A 436 -9.24 1.60 7.61
C GLU A 436 -9.98 1.57 6.26
N SER A 437 -10.26 0.37 5.73
CA SER A 437 -10.97 0.21 4.46
C SER A 437 -12.40 0.72 4.53
N ALA A 438 -13.10 0.42 5.62
CA ALA A 438 -14.46 0.89 5.87
C ALA A 438 -14.52 2.42 5.99
N LEU A 439 -13.63 3.00 6.79
CA LEU A 439 -13.54 4.46 6.95
C LEU A 439 -13.14 5.16 5.65
N SER A 440 -12.25 4.56 4.85
CA SER A 440 -11.92 5.07 3.51
C SER A 440 -13.13 5.03 2.58
N ALA A 441 -13.94 3.97 2.61
CA ALA A 441 -15.19 3.90 1.84
C ALA A 441 -16.23 4.93 2.31
N PHE A 442 -16.28 5.23 3.62
CA PHE A 442 -17.11 6.26 4.21
C PHE A 442 -16.66 7.68 3.80
N ASP A 443 -15.37 7.98 3.90
CA ASP A 443 -14.81 9.31 3.61
C ASP A 443 -14.92 9.67 2.12
N ASN A 444 -14.86 8.66 1.24
CA ASN A 444 -15.04 8.83 -0.21
C ASN A 444 -16.52 8.77 -0.66
N ALA A 445 -17.47 8.66 0.27
CA ALA A 445 -18.89 8.61 -0.09
C ALA A 445 -19.43 10.00 -0.42
N THR A 446 -20.28 10.08 -1.45
CA THR A 446 -20.95 11.32 -1.87
C THR A 446 -22.39 11.44 -1.37
N ASN A 447 -22.96 10.37 -0.83
CA ASN A 447 -24.35 10.31 -0.40
C ASN A 447 -24.43 9.76 1.04
N PRO A 448 -25.15 10.41 1.96
CA PRO A 448 -25.32 9.96 3.34
C PRO A 448 -26.23 8.73 3.53
N ASN A 449 -26.85 8.19 2.48
CA ASN A 449 -27.74 7.04 2.58
C ASN A 449 -26.97 5.71 2.70
N ARG A 450 -27.22 4.93 3.76
CA ARG A 450 -26.59 3.62 4.02
C ARG A 450 -26.87 2.57 2.96
N SER A 451 -27.98 2.66 2.22
CA SER A 451 -28.38 1.66 1.23
C SER A 451 -27.71 1.82 -0.14
N ARG A 452 -26.96 2.91 -0.39
CA ARG A 452 -26.43 3.25 -1.72
C ARG A 452 -24.99 3.76 -1.66
N GLY A 453 -24.24 3.53 -2.75
CA GLY A 453 -22.93 4.13 -2.97
C GLY A 453 -21.87 3.77 -1.93
N GLY A 454 -21.08 4.77 -1.51
CA GLY A 454 -19.95 4.59 -0.60
C GLY A 454 -20.30 4.08 0.80
N LEU A 455 -21.43 4.51 1.37
CA LEU A 455 -21.84 4.03 2.71
C LEU A 455 -22.28 2.57 2.69
N LYS A 456 -22.96 2.13 1.63
CA LYS A 456 -23.30 0.71 1.47
C LYS A 456 -22.04 -0.16 1.49
N ARG A 457 -21.00 0.28 0.76
CA ARG A 457 -19.69 -0.40 0.77
C ARG A 457 -19.05 -0.39 2.15
N CYS A 458 -19.07 0.74 2.87
CA CYS A 458 -18.59 0.79 4.25
C CYS A 458 -19.32 -0.22 5.15
N ASP A 459 -20.64 -0.34 5.01
CA ASP A 459 -21.45 -1.28 5.79
C ASP A 459 -21.12 -2.74 5.45
N GLU A 460 -21.00 -3.05 4.16
CA GLU A 460 -20.62 -4.39 3.68
C GLU A 460 -19.20 -4.79 4.12
N ILE A 461 -18.23 -3.86 4.07
CA ILE A 461 -16.85 -4.09 4.52
C ILE A 461 -16.83 -4.46 6.01
N ILE A 462 -17.58 -3.75 6.84
CA ILE A 462 -17.65 -4.02 8.29
C ILE A 462 -18.29 -5.40 8.59
N HIS A 463 -19.11 -5.93 7.68
CA HIS A 463 -19.76 -7.23 7.82
C HIS A 463 -19.08 -8.34 6.98
N ALA A 464 -17.96 -8.05 6.32
CA ALA A 464 -17.31 -8.99 5.41
C ALA A 464 -16.64 -10.17 6.16
N LEU A 465 -16.01 -9.89 7.31
CA LEU A 465 -15.24 -10.85 8.12
C LEU A 465 -15.82 -11.00 9.54
N PRO A 466 -16.99 -11.65 9.72
CA PRO A 466 -17.71 -11.65 10.99
C PRO A 466 -17.03 -12.41 12.14
N LYS A 467 -16.13 -13.36 11.88
CA LYS A 467 -15.46 -14.12 12.96
C LYS A 467 -14.34 -13.30 13.62
N THR A 468 -13.55 -12.60 12.82
CA THR A 468 -12.44 -11.74 13.27
C THR A 468 -12.93 -10.34 13.64
N VAL A 469 -13.88 -9.77 12.89
CA VAL A 469 -14.47 -8.45 13.11
C VAL A 469 -15.91 -8.59 13.63
N GLY A 470 -16.02 -8.98 14.90
CA GLY A 470 -17.32 -9.17 15.57
C GLY A 470 -18.06 -7.85 15.86
N LEU A 471 -19.38 -7.94 16.00
CA LEU A 471 -20.26 -6.80 16.35
C LEU A 471 -20.06 -6.29 17.79
N SER A 472 -19.46 -7.08 18.68
CA SER A 472 -19.18 -6.71 20.06
C SER A 472 -17.97 -5.77 20.20
N LEU A 473 -17.08 -5.75 19.20
CA LEU A 473 -15.83 -4.98 19.23
C LEU A 473 -16.10 -3.48 19.22
N PRO A 474 -15.32 -2.69 19.99
CA PRO A 474 -15.54 -1.24 20.12
C PRO A 474 -15.39 -0.51 18.78
N GLY A 475 -14.39 -0.88 17.96
CA GLY A 475 -14.19 -0.31 16.63
C GLY A 475 -15.39 -0.55 15.71
N THR A 476 -15.91 -1.77 15.69
CA THR A 476 -17.12 -2.14 14.92
C THR A 476 -18.34 -1.34 15.37
N LYS A 477 -18.61 -1.26 16.68
CA LYS A 477 -19.73 -0.48 17.24
C LYS A 477 -19.64 0.99 16.86
N ARG A 478 -18.44 1.56 16.88
CA ARG A 478 -18.17 2.96 16.54
C ARG A 478 -18.51 3.26 15.08
N ILE A 479 -18.06 2.42 14.14
CA ILE A 479 -18.33 2.62 12.71
C ILE A 479 -19.82 2.38 12.40
N ILE A 480 -20.47 1.40 13.04
CA ILE A 480 -21.91 1.19 12.90
C ILE A 480 -22.71 2.40 13.42
N ALA A 481 -22.31 2.96 14.57
CA ALA A 481 -22.95 4.16 15.10
C ALA A 481 -22.76 5.37 14.16
N LEU A 482 -21.57 5.51 13.58
CA LEU A 482 -21.29 6.54 12.57
C LEU A 482 -22.18 6.39 11.32
N LEU A 483 -22.33 5.17 10.81
CA LEU A 483 -23.20 4.86 9.68
C LEU A 483 -24.67 5.19 10.00
N LYS A 484 -25.16 4.86 11.20
CA LYS A 484 -26.52 5.18 11.64
C LYS A 484 -26.76 6.68 11.74
N ALA A 485 -25.84 7.43 12.35
CA ALA A 485 -25.92 8.89 12.44
C ALA A 485 -25.95 9.54 11.05
N THR A 486 -25.07 9.08 10.15
CA THR A 486 -24.99 9.62 8.79
C THR A 486 -26.24 9.28 7.97
N HIS A 487 -26.78 8.07 8.13
CA HIS A 487 -28.02 7.68 7.47
C HIS A 487 -29.21 8.50 7.93
N ALA A 488 -29.32 8.79 9.23
CA ALA A 488 -30.38 9.66 9.73
C ALA A 488 -30.30 11.08 9.12
N LEU A 489 -29.10 11.61 8.85
CA LEU A 489 -28.94 12.89 8.13
C LEU A 489 -29.42 12.82 6.66
N SER A 490 -29.51 11.63 6.07
CA SER A 490 -29.94 11.48 4.67
C SER A 490 -31.42 11.76 4.42
N ASP A 491 -32.23 11.73 5.49
CA ASP A 491 -33.67 12.02 5.42
C ASP A 491 -33.96 13.53 5.39
N TYR A 492 -32.94 14.37 5.60
CA TYR A 492 -33.05 15.81 5.72
C TYR A 492 -32.29 16.54 4.60
N ARG A 493 -32.77 17.72 4.22
CA ARG A 493 -32.02 18.61 3.33
C ARG A 493 -30.89 19.27 4.11
N LEU A 494 -29.65 19.09 3.68
CA LEU A 494 -28.48 19.68 4.33
C LEU A 494 -27.47 20.19 3.30
N VAL A 495 -27.24 21.50 3.32
CA VAL A 495 -26.28 22.22 2.46
C VAL A 495 -25.46 23.15 3.35
N LEU A 496 -24.18 22.84 3.57
CA LEU A 496 -23.32 23.62 4.49
C LEU A 496 -22.67 24.84 3.81
N LYS A 497 -22.13 24.69 2.59
CA LYS A 497 -21.55 25.79 1.78
C LYS A 497 -21.76 25.51 0.27
N GLN A 498 -21.94 26.57 -0.53
CA GLN A 498 -21.94 26.57 -2.02
C GLN A 498 -22.89 25.57 -2.74
N GLY A 499 -24.09 25.33 -2.24
CA GLY A 499 -25.09 24.55 -2.99
C GLY A 499 -24.77 23.06 -3.18
N GLU A 500 -23.64 22.58 -2.66
CA GLU A 500 -23.27 21.17 -2.68
C GLU A 500 -24.00 20.38 -1.59
N PRO A 501 -24.47 19.16 -1.91
CA PRO A 501 -25.13 18.30 -0.92
C PRO A 501 -24.12 17.84 0.15
N PHE A 502 -24.62 17.58 1.35
CA PHE A 502 -23.83 17.08 2.46
C PHE A 502 -23.03 15.81 2.12
N SER A 503 -21.72 15.85 2.33
CA SER A 503 -20.85 14.68 2.22
C SER A 503 -20.55 14.08 3.61
N PRO A 504 -20.66 12.74 3.77
CA PRO A 504 -20.39 12.01 5.03
C PRO A 504 -19.09 12.36 5.74
N VAL A 505 -18.01 12.60 4.99
CA VAL A 505 -16.70 12.96 5.53
C VAL A 505 -16.74 14.21 6.42
N VAL A 506 -17.64 15.16 6.11
CA VAL A 506 -17.81 16.39 6.88
C VAL A 506 -18.21 16.08 8.32
N LEU A 507 -19.02 15.04 8.55
CA LEU A 507 -19.43 14.65 9.91
C LEU A 507 -18.24 14.33 10.81
N ARG A 508 -17.22 13.66 10.26
CA ARG A 508 -16.03 13.22 11.01
C ARG A 508 -15.01 14.34 11.19
N VAL A 509 -14.88 15.21 10.19
CA VAL A 509 -13.86 16.28 10.17
C VAL A 509 -14.34 17.54 10.89
N HIS A 510 -15.66 17.72 11.05
CA HIS A 510 -16.22 18.89 11.72
C HIS A 510 -15.76 18.98 13.18
N SER A 511 -15.32 20.17 13.62
CA SER A 511 -14.87 20.42 14.99
C SER A 511 -15.98 20.19 16.02
N ASP A 512 -17.22 20.44 15.62
CA ASP A 512 -18.40 20.29 16.45
C ASP A 512 -19.56 19.61 15.70
N PRO A 513 -19.57 18.27 15.60
CA PRO A 513 -20.53 17.56 14.76
C PRO A 513 -21.99 17.81 15.17
N ILE A 514 -22.27 18.09 16.45
CA ILE A 514 -23.64 18.33 16.94
C ILE A 514 -24.23 19.60 16.31
N PHE A 515 -23.40 20.61 15.98
CA PHE A 515 -23.84 21.82 15.28
C PHE A 515 -24.45 21.55 13.90
N ILE A 516 -24.14 20.42 13.26
CA ILE A 516 -24.74 20.06 11.97
C ILE A 516 -26.26 19.89 12.12
N ILE A 517 -26.74 19.44 13.29
CA ILE A 517 -28.17 19.32 13.59
C ILE A 517 -28.85 20.70 13.58
N GLU A 518 -28.18 21.74 14.06
CA GLU A 518 -28.69 23.12 13.99
C GLU A 518 -28.94 23.54 12.55
N LYS A 519 -28.00 23.23 11.64
CA LYS A 519 -28.16 23.51 10.21
C LYS A 519 -29.24 22.68 9.54
N VAL A 520 -29.46 21.45 10.00
CA VAL A 520 -30.60 20.65 9.56
C VAL A 520 -31.91 21.32 9.98
N LEU A 521 -32.03 21.76 11.23
CA LEU A 521 -33.23 22.42 11.74
C LEU A 521 -33.52 23.74 11.02
N GLU A 522 -32.49 24.55 10.70
CA GLU A 522 -32.65 25.80 9.94
C GLU A 522 -33.16 25.59 8.50
N GLN A 523 -32.81 24.47 7.86
CA GLN A 523 -33.09 24.22 6.45
C GLN A 523 -34.35 23.39 6.19
N ASN A 524 -34.91 22.76 7.22
CA ASN A 524 -36.06 21.87 7.13
C ASN A 524 -37.18 22.36 8.05
N PRO A 525 -38.18 23.09 7.51
CA PRO A 525 -39.28 23.60 8.30
C PRO A 525 -40.01 22.49 9.06
N ARG A 526 -40.43 22.76 10.30
CA ARG A 526 -41.13 21.80 11.19
C ARG A 526 -40.32 20.56 11.58
N ALA A 527 -39.04 20.46 11.23
CA ALA A 527 -38.21 19.31 11.62
C ALA A 527 -38.10 19.19 13.15
N TYR A 528 -38.14 20.31 13.89
CA TYR A 528 -38.09 20.31 15.36
C TYR A 528 -39.15 19.43 16.04
N THR A 529 -40.27 19.13 15.38
CA THR A 529 -41.31 18.22 15.90
C THR A 529 -40.84 16.77 16.07
N ARG A 530 -39.77 16.38 15.36
CA ARG A 530 -39.17 15.03 15.38
C ARG A 530 -38.01 14.91 16.36
N LEU A 531 -38.15 15.48 17.57
CA LEU A 531 -37.10 15.51 18.59
C LEU A 531 -36.41 14.15 18.82
N GLN A 532 -37.19 13.07 18.91
CA GLN A 532 -36.65 11.73 19.20
C GLN A 532 -35.65 11.25 18.14
N GLU A 533 -35.88 11.54 16.85
CA GLU A 533 -34.96 11.19 15.77
C GLU A 533 -33.62 11.93 15.91
N PHE A 534 -33.67 13.22 16.26
CA PHE A 534 -32.47 14.03 16.51
C PHE A 534 -31.70 13.59 17.75
N LEU A 535 -32.40 13.17 18.81
CA LEU A 535 -31.76 12.61 20.02
C LEU A 535 -31.04 11.30 19.72
N GLU A 536 -31.68 10.39 18.98
CA GLU A 536 -31.07 9.14 18.55
C GLU A 536 -29.87 9.39 17.63
N MET A 537 -29.97 10.37 16.72
CA MET A 537 -28.87 10.80 15.88
C MET A 537 -27.69 11.33 16.71
N GLY A 538 -27.93 12.24 17.66
CA GLY A 538 -26.91 12.75 18.57
C GLY A 538 -26.24 11.65 19.40
N MET A 539 -27.02 10.71 19.93
CA MET A 539 -26.50 9.56 20.66
C MET A 539 -25.62 8.66 19.77
N ASN A 540 -26.01 8.45 18.51
CA ASN A 540 -25.20 7.70 17.55
C ASN A 540 -23.91 8.45 17.18
N MET A 541 -23.92 9.79 17.13
CA MET A 541 -22.71 10.61 16.94
C MET A 541 -21.75 10.45 18.13
N VAL A 542 -22.26 10.52 19.36
CA VAL A 542 -21.46 10.32 20.58
C VAL A 542 -20.85 8.91 20.60
N ARG A 543 -21.64 7.87 20.30
CA ARG A 543 -21.15 6.48 20.18
C ARG A 543 -20.12 6.29 19.06
N ALA A 544 -20.17 7.13 18.02
CA ALA A 544 -19.15 7.19 16.97
C ALA A 544 -17.86 7.93 17.42
N GLY A 545 -17.81 8.45 18.64
CA GLY A 545 -16.69 9.23 19.17
C GLY A 545 -16.67 10.69 18.67
N LEU A 546 -17.84 11.25 18.35
CA LEU A 546 -18.04 12.60 17.83
C LEU A 546 -19.01 13.38 18.76
N PRO A 547 -18.67 14.60 19.26
CA PRO A 547 -17.42 15.35 19.08
C PRO A 547 -16.21 14.70 19.78
N SER A 548 -15.02 14.85 19.19
CA SER A 548 -13.78 14.54 19.89
C SER A 548 -13.50 15.61 20.93
N TYR A 549 -13.81 15.35 22.20
CA TYR A 549 -13.50 16.23 23.33
C TYR A 549 -11.98 16.35 23.49
N ARG A 550 -11.38 17.31 22.78
CA ARG A 550 -9.94 17.51 22.60
C ARG A 550 -9.23 18.16 23.80
N LYS A 551 -9.74 18.00 25.02
CA LYS A 551 -9.21 18.61 26.26
C LYS A 551 -8.95 17.62 27.41
N LEU A 552 -8.69 16.35 27.12
CA LEU A 552 -7.87 15.51 28.00
C LEU A 552 -6.62 15.11 27.21
N ASP A 553 -5.44 15.54 27.67
CA ASP A 553 -4.12 15.30 27.07
C ASP A 553 -3.66 13.83 27.21
N SER A 554 -4.49 12.88 26.78
CA SER A 554 -4.09 11.49 26.64
C SER A 554 -4.83 10.84 25.46
N PRO A 555 -4.15 10.07 24.59
CA PRO A 555 -4.77 9.36 23.45
C PRO A 555 -5.60 8.15 23.92
N THR A 556 -6.07 8.17 25.17
CA THR A 556 -6.97 7.17 25.72
C THR A 556 -8.38 7.51 25.27
N LEU A 557 -8.93 6.60 24.48
CA LEU A 557 -10.35 6.42 24.16
C LEU A 557 -11.28 6.89 25.30
N LEU A 558 -12.50 7.35 24.94
CA LEU A 558 -13.66 7.39 25.85
C LEU A 558 -13.94 5.94 26.32
N THR A 559 -13.13 5.46 27.27
CA THR A 559 -13.00 4.04 27.64
C THR A 559 -13.98 3.67 28.73
N THR A 560 -14.45 4.65 29.50
CA THR A 560 -15.37 4.41 30.60
C THR A 560 -16.78 4.71 30.15
N ASP A 561 -17.72 3.81 30.46
CA ASP A 561 -19.15 4.01 30.19
C ASP A 561 -19.66 5.34 30.79
N SER A 562 -19.00 5.84 31.85
CA SER A 562 -19.28 7.12 32.49
C SER A 562 -19.04 8.33 31.58
N GLU A 563 -17.93 8.39 30.85
CA GLU A 563 -17.63 9.50 29.92
C GLU A 563 -18.58 9.52 28.72
N LEU A 564 -18.93 8.34 28.19
CA LEU A 564 -19.92 8.20 27.13
C LEU A 564 -21.31 8.64 27.58
N ASN A 565 -21.72 8.29 28.81
CA ASN A 565 -23.00 8.70 29.38
C ASN A 565 -23.05 10.23 29.58
N LEU A 566 -21.96 10.84 30.05
CA LEU A 566 -21.88 12.29 30.20
C LEU A 566 -21.96 13.00 28.83
N ALA A 567 -21.19 12.54 27.85
CA ALA A 567 -21.22 13.11 26.50
C ALA A 567 -22.60 12.96 25.84
N ALA A 568 -23.28 11.82 26.05
CA ALA A 568 -24.64 11.58 25.57
C ALA A 568 -25.64 12.54 26.23
N TYR A 569 -25.52 12.74 27.54
CA TYR A 569 -26.35 13.68 28.29
C TYR A 569 -26.15 15.14 27.83
N ILE A 570 -24.90 15.56 27.59
CA ILE A 570 -24.59 16.89 27.04
C ILE A 570 -25.21 17.05 25.64
N ALA A 571 -25.07 16.04 24.79
CA ALA A 571 -25.64 16.06 23.44
C ALA A 571 -27.17 16.17 23.48
N GLU A 572 -27.85 15.42 24.35
CA GLU A 572 -29.30 15.46 24.53
C GLU A 572 -29.78 16.87 24.93
N ARG A 573 -29.13 17.50 25.91
CA ARG A 573 -29.46 18.87 26.34
C ARG A 573 -29.26 19.90 25.24
N ARG A 574 -28.17 19.77 24.50
CA ARG A 574 -27.87 20.70 23.42
C ARG A 574 -28.87 20.57 22.27
N ILE A 575 -29.21 19.34 21.88
CA ILE A 575 -30.19 19.06 20.80
C ILE A 575 -31.59 19.51 21.19
N THR A 576 -32.02 19.24 22.43
CA THR A 576 -33.31 19.75 22.93
C THR A 576 -33.37 21.27 22.90
N ALA A 577 -32.31 21.96 23.33
CA ALA A 577 -32.22 23.41 23.23
C ALA A 577 -32.33 23.90 21.76
N MET A 578 -31.59 23.29 20.83
CA MET A 578 -31.68 23.62 19.40
C MET A 578 -33.10 23.43 18.82
N CYS A 579 -33.81 22.36 19.22
CA CYS A 579 -35.20 22.15 18.80
C CYS A 579 -36.15 23.20 19.37
N ILE A 580 -35.96 23.64 20.62
CA ILE A 580 -36.74 24.74 21.22
C ILE A 580 -36.50 26.03 20.45
N GLU A 581 -35.24 26.37 20.18
CA GLU A 581 -34.88 27.57 19.42
C GLU A 581 -35.46 27.56 18.00
N ALA A 582 -35.44 26.40 17.32
CA ALA A 582 -36.02 26.24 16.00
C ALA A 582 -37.56 26.38 16.01
N ALA A 583 -38.23 25.81 17.02
CA ALA A 583 -39.68 25.95 17.18
C ALA A 583 -40.09 27.43 17.40
N LEU A 584 -39.34 28.16 18.23
CA LEU A 584 -39.56 29.59 18.46
C LEU A 584 -39.31 30.44 17.21
N LYS A 585 -38.32 30.09 16.37
CA LYS A 585 -38.06 30.77 15.09
C LYS A 585 -39.19 30.60 14.08
N GLU A 586 -39.96 29.51 14.16
CA GLU A 586 -41.14 29.22 13.31
C GLU A 586 -42.47 29.64 13.98
N ASP A 587 -42.42 30.45 15.03
CA ASP A 587 -43.57 30.93 15.79
C ASP A 587 -44.47 29.80 16.38
N ASP A 588 -43.90 28.60 16.63
CA ASP A 588 -44.55 27.47 17.31
C ASP A 588 -44.15 27.39 18.80
N PHE A 589 -44.81 28.23 19.60
CA PHE A 589 -44.56 28.29 21.03
C PHE A 589 -45.05 27.04 21.79
N GLU A 590 -46.14 26.40 21.37
CA GLU A 590 -46.72 25.27 22.12
C GLU A 590 -45.77 24.06 22.09
N THR A 591 -45.13 23.78 20.95
CA THR A 591 -44.12 22.73 20.86
C THR A 591 -42.89 23.08 21.70
N ALA A 592 -42.40 24.33 21.64
CA ALA A 592 -41.29 24.81 22.46
C ALA A 592 -41.58 24.66 23.97
N TYR A 593 -42.76 25.10 24.42
CA TYR A 593 -43.23 24.94 25.80
C TYR A 593 -43.30 23.47 26.21
N SER A 594 -43.81 22.59 25.34
CA SER A 594 -43.89 21.15 25.64
C SER A 594 -42.52 20.53 25.89
N TYR A 595 -41.49 20.93 25.15
CA TYR A 595 -40.12 20.45 25.34
C TYR A 595 -39.49 21.01 26.61
N VAL A 596 -39.69 22.29 26.92
CA VAL A 596 -39.25 22.88 28.19
C VAL A 596 -39.92 22.19 29.39
N ALA A 597 -41.24 22.02 29.35
CA ALA A 597 -42.01 21.43 30.44
C ALA A 597 -41.69 19.94 30.66
N SER A 598 -41.51 19.16 29.58
CA SER A 598 -41.28 17.71 29.69
C SER A 598 -39.81 17.33 29.93
N ARG A 599 -38.84 18.01 29.31
CA ARG A 599 -37.43 17.59 29.33
C ARG A 599 -36.54 18.44 30.24
N LEU A 600 -36.85 19.73 30.39
CA LEU A 600 -36.07 20.64 31.24
C LEU A 600 -36.65 20.75 32.66
N SER A 601 -37.96 20.57 32.84
CA SER A 601 -38.62 20.69 34.16
C SER A 601 -38.47 19.45 35.07
N MET A 602 -38.22 18.25 34.52
CA MET A 602 -38.12 16.98 35.27
C MET A 602 -36.79 16.78 36.01
N GLN A 603 -35.91 17.78 36.06
CA GLN A 603 -34.55 17.60 36.58
C GLN A 603 -34.45 18.05 38.04
N SER A 604 -34.30 17.07 38.93
CA SER A 604 -33.97 17.28 40.35
C SER A 604 -32.45 17.50 40.50
N PRO A 605 -31.99 18.49 41.27
CA PRO A 605 -30.57 18.80 41.46
C PRO A 605 -29.82 17.79 42.35
N GLU A 606 -30.48 16.75 42.88
CA GLU A 606 -29.90 15.86 43.89
C GLU A 606 -28.70 15.00 43.44
N ASN A 607 -28.32 15.02 42.16
CA ASN A 607 -27.18 14.23 41.64
C ASN A 607 -25.98 15.07 41.16
N SER A 608 -25.99 16.40 41.25
CA SER A 608 -24.87 17.23 40.76
C SER A 608 -23.64 17.24 41.67
N ASP A 609 -23.80 16.95 42.96
CA ASP A 609 -22.73 17.13 43.95
C ASP A 609 -21.72 15.97 44.01
N THR A 610 -21.92 14.91 43.21
CA THR A 610 -21.04 13.73 43.20
C THR A 610 -20.25 13.53 41.90
N SER A 611 -20.40 14.41 40.91
CA SER A 611 -19.64 14.30 39.65
C SER A 611 -18.40 15.22 39.65
N PRO A 612 -17.20 14.73 39.27
CA PRO A 612 -15.97 15.53 39.28
C PRO A 612 -15.97 16.74 38.34
N TRP A 613 -16.92 16.80 37.39
CA TRP A 613 -16.97 17.81 36.34
C TRP A 613 -18.28 18.60 36.45
N ALA A 614 -18.19 19.82 36.99
CA ALA A 614 -19.27 20.81 36.91
C ALA A 614 -19.43 21.26 35.46
N VAL A 615 -20.13 20.46 34.64
CA VAL A 615 -20.52 20.87 33.29
C VAL A 615 -21.58 21.95 33.44
N VAL A 616 -21.16 23.20 33.28
CA VAL A 616 -22.07 24.34 33.20
C VAL A 616 -22.93 24.12 31.97
N ASP A 617 -24.20 23.79 32.18
CA ASP A 617 -25.16 23.73 31.10
C ASP A 617 -25.38 25.15 30.57
N GLU A 618 -24.84 25.46 29.40
CA GLU A 618 -24.98 26.78 28.80
C GLU A 618 -26.21 26.91 27.89
N TRP A 619 -26.80 25.80 27.46
CA TRP A 619 -27.83 25.78 26.41
C TRP A 619 -29.24 25.74 26.98
N SER A 620 -29.49 24.90 28.00
CA SER A 620 -30.88 24.63 28.41
C SER A 620 -31.53 25.84 29.10
N TRP A 621 -30.79 26.60 29.92
CA TRP A 621 -31.33 27.83 30.52
C TRP A 621 -31.55 28.94 29.49
N LYS A 622 -30.70 29.06 28.46
CA LYS A 622 -30.87 30.05 27.38
C LYS A 622 -32.13 29.76 26.57
N ALA A 623 -32.33 28.50 26.18
CA ALA A 623 -33.53 28.08 25.46
C ALA A 623 -34.81 28.31 26.28
N ALA A 624 -34.79 27.99 27.59
CA ALA A 624 -35.91 28.25 28.48
C ALA A 624 -36.19 29.75 28.67
N LEU A 625 -35.14 30.57 28.79
CA LEU A 625 -35.25 32.03 28.86
C LEU A 625 -35.86 32.61 27.57
N GLN A 626 -35.38 32.17 26.41
CA GLN A 626 -35.91 32.60 25.12
C GLN A 626 -37.39 32.22 24.95
N ALA A 627 -37.78 31.00 25.36
CA ALA A 627 -39.18 30.60 25.39
C ALA A 627 -40.00 31.52 26.32
N GLY A 628 -39.49 31.85 27.51
CA GLY A 628 -40.14 32.77 28.44
C GLY A 628 -40.27 34.21 27.94
N GLN A 629 -39.31 34.67 27.15
CA GLN A 629 -39.30 36.00 26.54
C GLN A 629 -40.16 36.10 25.28
N TYR A 630 -40.61 34.97 24.73
CA TYR A 630 -41.40 34.94 23.50
C TYR A 630 -42.78 35.62 23.66
N ILE A 631 -43.07 36.56 22.76
CA ILE A 631 -44.34 37.29 22.71
C ILE A 631 -45.10 36.77 21.49
N ARG A 632 -46.36 36.34 21.69
CA ARG A 632 -47.22 35.92 20.58
C ARG A 632 -47.43 37.10 19.63
N THR A 633 -47.33 36.81 18.35
CA THR A 633 -47.67 37.71 17.25
C THR A 633 -48.84 37.12 16.47
N GLU A 634 -49.41 37.86 15.53
CA GLU A 634 -50.47 37.37 14.65
C GLU A 634 -50.07 36.13 13.82
N ARG A 635 -48.77 35.87 13.68
CA ARG A 635 -48.21 34.71 12.97
C ARG A 635 -48.05 33.47 13.85
N SER A 636 -48.19 33.61 15.17
CA SER A 636 -48.03 32.51 16.11
C SER A 636 -49.10 31.44 15.95
N GLN A 637 -48.69 30.18 15.99
CA GLN A 637 -49.62 29.07 15.92
C GLN A 637 -50.56 29.08 17.12
N GLN A 638 -51.86 28.97 16.86
CA GLN A 638 -52.86 28.91 17.93
C GLN A 638 -52.92 27.51 18.55
N PRO A 639 -53.23 27.41 19.85
CA PRO A 639 -53.33 26.12 20.50
C PRO A 639 -54.45 25.28 19.87
N THR A 640 -54.13 24.07 19.43
CA THR A 640 -55.08 23.11 18.85
C THR A 640 -56.06 22.53 19.87
N HIS A 641 -55.72 22.58 21.15
CA HIS A 641 -56.59 22.14 22.25
C HIS A 641 -56.56 23.16 23.40
N LEU A 642 -57.73 23.69 23.75
CA LEU A 642 -57.99 24.33 25.03
C LEU A 642 -58.15 23.19 26.06
N GLY A 643 -57.08 22.89 26.80
CA GLY A 643 -57.15 21.97 27.94
C GLY A 643 -57.96 22.56 29.11
N THR A 644 -57.75 22.06 30.32
CA THR A 644 -58.37 22.59 31.56
C THR A 644 -57.83 23.95 32.03
N ALA A 645 -57.16 24.70 31.14
CA ALA A 645 -56.57 26.02 31.44
C ALA A 645 -57.55 27.16 31.10
N SER A 646 -57.22 28.40 31.49
CA SER A 646 -58.06 29.58 31.24
C SER A 646 -58.54 29.64 29.78
N GLY A 647 -59.80 30.04 29.57
CA GLY A 647 -60.39 30.20 28.24
C GLY A 647 -59.75 31.33 27.43
N ASN A 648 -59.07 32.26 28.11
CA ASN A 648 -58.33 33.35 27.48
C ASN A 648 -56.92 32.90 27.05
N LEU A 649 -56.67 33.00 25.74
CA LEU A 649 -55.41 32.59 25.11
C LEU A 649 -54.20 33.43 25.59
N GLU A 650 -54.39 34.69 25.95
CA GLU A 650 -53.32 35.56 26.43
C GLU A 650 -52.89 35.18 27.85
N ILE A 651 -53.86 34.91 28.72
CA ILE A 651 -53.61 34.51 30.11
C ILE A 651 -52.90 33.15 30.12
N ARG A 652 -53.37 32.18 29.33
CA ARG A 652 -52.68 30.89 29.16
C ARG A 652 -51.23 31.07 28.68
N HIS A 653 -51.01 31.93 27.70
CA HIS A 653 -49.66 32.20 27.18
C HIS A 653 -48.74 32.78 28.26
N LEU A 654 -49.25 33.74 29.03
CA LEU A 654 -48.50 34.36 30.13
C LEU A 654 -48.19 33.35 31.25
N GLU A 655 -49.11 32.45 31.60
CA GLU A 655 -48.87 31.33 32.52
C GLU A 655 -47.74 30.41 32.02
N GLN A 656 -47.82 29.98 30.75
CA GLN A 656 -46.80 29.12 30.12
C GLN A 656 -45.42 29.81 30.08
N ARG A 657 -45.37 31.13 29.81
CA ARG A 657 -44.13 31.91 29.86
C ARG A 657 -43.53 31.97 31.26
N ILE A 658 -44.35 32.18 32.29
CA ILE A 658 -43.89 32.18 33.68
C ILE A 658 -43.31 30.82 34.06
N GLU A 659 -43.93 29.72 33.61
CA GLU A 659 -43.38 28.37 33.83
C GLU A 659 -42.04 28.16 33.13
N CYS A 660 -41.87 28.63 31.88
CA CYS A 660 -40.58 28.61 31.18
C CYS A 660 -39.50 29.47 31.86
N LEU A 661 -39.86 30.63 32.42
CA LEU A 661 -38.92 31.46 33.18
C LEU A 661 -38.57 30.81 34.52
N ALA A 662 -39.52 30.12 35.15
CA ALA A 662 -39.27 29.35 36.38
C ALA A 662 -38.36 28.14 36.14
N THR A 663 -38.46 27.45 34.98
CA THR A 663 -37.49 26.42 34.61
C THR A 663 -36.12 27.03 34.31
N ALA A 664 -36.06 28.19 33.63
CA ALA A 664 -34.80 28.90 33.40
C ALA A 664 -34.09 29.28 34.72
N LEU A 665 -34.82 29.78 35.72
CA LEU A 665 -34.26 30.12 37.05
C LEU A 665 -33.67 28.91 37.78
N ARG A 666 -34.25 27.71 37.61
CA ARG A 666 -33.75 26.49 38.25
C ARG A 666 -32.44 25.98 37.65
N VAL A 667 -32.21 26.24 36.36
CA VAL A 667 -31.08 25.67 35.60
C VAL A 667 -29.95 26.69 35.39
N ALA A 668 -30.26 27.99 35.41
CA ALA A 668 -29.28 29.04 35.09
C ALA A 668 -28.16 29.18 36.12
N PRO A 669 -26.93 29.56 35.68
CA PRO A 669 -25.86 29.91 36.59
C PRO A 669 -26.18 31.21 37.34
N THR A 670 -25.61 31.36 38.54
CA THR A 670 -25.86 32.50 39.44
C THR A 670 -25.61 33.87 38.80
N SER A 671 -24.70 33.95 37.83
CA SER A 671 -24.37 35.19 37.10
C SER A 671 -25.50 35.71 36.22
N GLN A 672 -26.41 34.85 35.75
CA GLN A 672 -27.47 35.20 34.79
C GLN A 672 -28.85 35.36 35.43
N LEU A 673 -28.98 35.08 36.74
CA LEU A 673 -30.25 35.12 37.45
C LEU A 673 -30.91 36.50 37.42
N GLN A 674 -30.14 37.60 37.42
CA GLN A 674 -30.70 38.95 37.40
C GLN A 674 -31.49 39.24 36.12
N GLU A 675 -31.00 38.79 34.97
CA GLU A 675 -31.68 38.97 33.69
C GLU A 675 -32.99 38.18 33.67
N ILE A 676 -32.94 36.92 34.08
CA ILE A 676 -34.12 36.04 34.12
C ILE A 676 -35.17 36.58 35.08
N LEU A 677 -34.77 37.04 36.27
CA LEU A 677 -35.68 37.63 37.27
C LEU A 677 -36.36 38.91 36.76
N LYS A 678 -35.66 39.72 35.96
CA LYS A 678 -36.25 40.92 35.35
C LYS A 678 -37.34 40.55 34.34
N SER A 679 -37.09 39.55 33.49
CA SER A 679 -38.11 39.01 32.57
C SER A 679 -39.27 38.36 33.33
N PHE A 680 -38.99 37.63 34.40
CA PHE A 680 -39.98 36.97 35.25
C PHE A 680 -40.95 37.98 35.87
N ARG A 681 -40.45 39.02 36.54
CA ARG A 681 -41.28 40.07 37.16
C ARG A 681 -42.16 40.78 36.14
N ARG A 682 -41.61 41.10 34.97
CA ARG A 682 -42.37 41.74 33.90
C ARG A 682 -43.52 40.86 33.40
N CYS A 683 -43.29 39.55 33.26
CA CYS A 683 -44.35 38.61 32.89
C CYS A 683 -45.40 38.47 33.99
N GLU A 684 -45.00 38.49 35.26
CA GLU A 684 -45.90 38.43 36.43
C GLU A 684 -46.82 39.66 36.47
N GLU A 685 -46.27 40.87 36.31
CA GLU A 685 -47.04 42.11 36.22
C GLU A 685 -48.03 42.11 35.04
N GLN A 686 -47.60 41.58 33.88
CA GLN A 686 -48.46 41.41 32.71
C GLN A 686 -49.61 40.44 32.97
N LEU A 687 -49.34 39.30 33.63
CA LEU A 687 -50.35 38.31 33.98
C LEU A 687 -51.35 38.89 34.98
N ASP A 688 -50.88 39.55 36.03
CA ASP A 688 -51.75 40.18 37.03
C ASP A 688 -52.63 41.28 36.41
N SER A 689 -52.11 42.01 35.42
CA SER A 689 -52.87 43.03 34.69
C SER A 689 -53.94 42.39 33.80
N ALA A 690 -53.60 41.32 33.06
CA ALA A 690 -54.53 40.60 32.19
C ALA A 690 -55.65 39.90 32.99
N ILE A 691 -55.34 39.32 34.15
CA ILE A 691 -56.36 38.71 35.04
C ILE A 691 -57.31 39.78 35.60
N LYS A 692 -56.80 40.95 35.99
CA LYS A 692 -57.64 42.07 36.46
C LYS A 692 -58.54 42.61 35.34
N GLU A 693 -58.02 42.71 34.12
CA GLU A 693 -58.78 43.12 32.95
C GLU A 693 -59.86 42.09 32.58
N GLU A 694 -59.55 40.79 32.58
CA GLU A 694 -60.54 39.73 32.38
C GLU A 694 -61.63 39.78 33.45
N ALA A 695 -61.26 39.91 34.73
CA ALA A 695 -62.23 40.04 35.83
C ALA A 695 -63.09 41.31 35.70
N ALA A 696 -62.52 42.44 35.25
CA ALA A 696 -63.27 43.67 34.98
C ALA A 696 -64.22 43.51 33.78
N ASN A 697 -63.78 42.84 32.72
CA ASN A 697 -64.60 42.55 31.54
C ASN A 697 -65.74 41.57 31.87
N GLU A 698 -65.50 40.54 32.68
CA GLU A 698 -66.55 39.64 33.18
C GLU A 698 -67.58 40.38 34.05
N LEU A 699 -67.13 41.30 34.90
CA LEU A 699 -68.01 42.16 35.69
C LEU A 699 -68.84 43.10 34.80
N ALA A 700 -68.23 43.70 33.77
CA ALA A 700 -68.91 44.56 32.80
C ALA A 700 -69.94 43.78 31.97
N LEU A 701 -69.60 42.59 31.46
CA LEU A 701 -70.54 41.67 30.79
C LEU A 701 -71.68 41.23 31.72
N GLY A 702 -71.40 41.05 33.02
CA GLY A 702 -72.41 40.76 34.04
C GLY A 702 -73.33 41.95 34.37
N GLU A 703 -72.87 43.18 34.17
CA GLU A 703 -73.69 44.40 34.27
C GLU A 703 -74.48 44.67 32.99
N GLU A 704 -73.91 44.45 31.81
CA GLU A 704 -74.59 44.55 30.52
C GLU A 704 -75.65 43.44 30.32
N ALA A 705 -75.42 42.24 30.84
CA ALA A 705 -76.42 41.15 30.85
C ALA A 705 -77.62 41.41 31.78
N LYS A 706 -77.54 42.42 32.68
CA LYS A 706 -78.69 42.91 33.45
C LYS A 706 -79.55 43.92 32.68
N VAL A 707 -79.14 44.34 31.47
CA VAL A 707 -79.91 45.25 30.62
C VAL A 707 -80.51 44.45 29.46
N ASP A 708 -81.83 44.27 29.52
CA ASP A 708 -82.67 43.55 28.56
C ASP A 708 -82.26 43.72 27.07
N LYS A 709 -81.77 42.63 26.47
CA LYS A 709 -82.21 42.07 25.15
C LYS A 709 -81.27 40.95 24.68
N LEU A 710 -81.50 39.73 25.16
CA LEU A 710 -81.11 38.50 24.46
C LEU A 710 -82.40 37.78 24.01
N PRO A 711 -82.67 37.62 22.70
CA PRO A 711 -83.85 36.89 22.24
C PRO A 711 -83.60 35.39 22.38
N GLY A 712 -84.28 34.73 23.32
CA GLY A 712 -84.23 33.28 23.48
C GLY A 712 -84.38 32.72 24.90
N ALA A 713 -84.84 33.51 25.88
CA ALA A 713 -85.15 32.98 27.21
C ALA A 713 -86.48 32.22 27.19
N PHE A 714 -86.42 30.88 27.20
CA PHE A 714 -87.56 30.02 27.55
C PHE A 714 -87.76 30.03 29.07
N ASP A 715 -89.04 29.97 29.46
CA ASP A 715 -89.57 30.12 30.82
C ASP A 715 -88.72 29.51 31.94
N GLN A 716 -88.52 30.32 32.99
CA GLN A 716 -88.03 29.87 34.28
C GLN A 716 -89.08 28.96 34.93
N VAL A 717 -88.75 27.67 35.05
CA VAL A 717 -89.31 26.81 36.08
C VAL A 717 -88.22 26.51 37.09
N ASN A 718 -88.51 26.91 38.33
CA ASN A 718 -87.72 26.71 39.51
C ASN A 718 -87.51 25.20 39.76
N VAL A 719 -86.32 24.70 39.44
CA VAL A 719 -85.79 23.43 39.94
C VAL A 719 -84.38 23.72 40.43
N GLU A 720 -84.28 23.79 41.76
CA GLU A 720 -83.02 23.68 42.48
C GLU A 720 -82.29 22.39 42.09
N GLN A 721 -80.96 22.50 42.02
CA GLN A 721 -79.99 21.43 41.80
C GLN A 721 -79.70 21.06 40.33
N GLN A 722 -78.40 21.14 40.03
CA GLN A 722 -77.68 20.64 38.84
C GLN A 722 -77.50 21.59 37.66
N TYR A 723 -76.75 22.68 37.85
CA TYR A 723 -75.68 23.06 36.90
C TYR A 723 -74.56 23.79 37.68
N LEU A 724 -73.49 23.06 37.99
CA LEU A 724 -72.25 23.62 38.54
C LEU A 724 -71.52 24.38 37.43
N VAL A 725 -71.86 25.67 37.25
CA VAL A 725 -71.03 26.61 36.50
C VAL A 725 -69.78 26.89 37.32
N ARG A 726 -68.62 26.57 36.76
CA ARG A 726 -67.35 26.33 37.46
C ARG A 726 -66.49 27.57 37.73
N ASN A 727 -67.08 28.77 37.86
CA ASN A 727 -66.30 30.01 38.05
C ASN A 727 -66.74 30.80 39.30
N MET A 728 -66.87 30.16 40.47
CA MET A 728 -67.08 30.86 41.76
C MET A 728 -65.81 31.53 42.34
N THR A 729 -64.65 31.43 41.69
CA THR A 729 -63.39 31.98 42.23
C THR A 729 -63.15 33.45 41.89
N ALA A 730 -63.83 34.01 40.88
CA ALA A 730 -63.63 35.40 40.45
C ALA A 730 -64.32 36.42 41.39
N SER A 731 -65.51 36.09 41.92
CA SER A 731 -66.28 37.01 42.78
C SER A 731 -65.70 37.21 44.19
N ILE A 732 -64.92 36.24 44.69
CA ILE A 732 -64.23 36.35 45.99
C ILE A 732 -62.94 37.19 45.87
N ALA A 733 -62.31 37.22 44.70
CA ALA A 733 -61.11 38.04 44.46
C ALA A 733 -61.41 39.55 44.41
N ALA A 734 -62.63 39.93 43.99
CA ALA A 734 -63.03 41.33 43.89
C ALA A 734 -63.35 42.01 45.23
N GLN A 735 -63.61 41.25 46.31
CA GLN A 735 -63.95 41.80 47.63
C GLN A 735 -62.77 41.93 48.60
N GLN A 736 -61.55 41.48 48.24
CA GLN A 736 -60.35 41.61 49.08
C GLN A 736 -59.34 42.65 48.56
N THR A 737 -59.76 43.54 47.67
CA THR A 737 -58.93 44.53 46.97
C THR A 737 -58.63 45.80 47.77
N GLU A 738 -58.26 45.68 49.05
CA GLU A 738 -57.65 46.80 49.81
C GLU A 738 -56.25 46.50 50.38
N GLU A 739 -55.69 45.32 50.13
CA GLU A 739 -54.29 45.03 50.44
C GLU A 739 -53.47 44.90 49.15
N ALA A 740 -52.58 45.87 48.92
CA ALA A 740 -51.66 45.88 47.79
C ALA A 740 -50.80 44.59 47.76
N PRO A 741 -50.43 44.07 46.58
CA PRO A 741 -49.55 42.91 46.50
C PRO A 741 -48.17 43.26 47.08
N MET A 742 -47.88 42.73 48.26
CA MET A 742 -46.61 42.96 48.96
C MET A 742 -45.41 42.45 48.15
N SER A 743 -44.38 43.27 48.06
CA SER A 743 -43.07 42.93 47.50
C SER A 743 -42.42 41.76 48.25
N LEU A 744 -41.63 40.93 47.55
CA LEU A 744 -40.89 39.80 48.11
C LEU A 744 -40.03 40.19 49.33
N PHE A 745 -39.52 41.43 49.34
CA PHE A 745 -38.75 41.98 50.46
C PHE A 745 -39.63 42.38 51.66
N ASP A 746 -40.87 42.81 51.44
CA ASP A 746 -41.80 43.17 52.52
C ASP A 746 -42.32 41.92 53.25
N LEU A 747 -42.51 40.82 52.54
CA LEU A 747 -42.82 39.52 53.14
C LEU A 747 -41.63 38.95 53.94
N SER A 748 -40.40 39.06 53.45
CA SER A 748 -39.21 38.67 54.22
C SER A 748 -39.04 39.47 55.51
N ARG A 749 -39.46 40.75 55.49
CA ARG A 749 -39.43 41.65 56.64
C ARG A 749 -40.60 41.39 57.60
N ALA A 750 -41.75 40.95 57.08
CA ALA A 750 -42.91 40.54 57.86
C ALA A 750 -42.69 39.17 58.53
N THR A 751 -42.10 38.19 57.83
CA THR A 751 -41.77 36.87 58.39
C THR A 751 -40.61 36.96 59.39
N ALA A 752 -39.59 37.78 59.15
CA ALA A 752 -38.54 38.05 60.13
C ALA A 752 -39.08 38.73 61.42
N ARG A 753 -40.13 39.55 61.31
CA ARG A 753 -40.80 40.15 62.49
C ARG A 753 -41.76 39.19 63.19
N ALA A 754 -42.38 38.25 62.47
CA ALA A 754 -43.25 37.22 63.04
C ALA A 754 -42.45 36.11 63.76
N ALA A 755 -41.28 35.74 63.25
CA ALA A 755 -40.38 34.77 63.87
C ALA A 755 -39.77 35.26 65.21
N GLN A 756 -39.71 36.58 65.44
CA GLN A 756 -39.27 37.15 66.72
C GLN A 756 -40.38 37.20 67.80
N ARG A 757 -41.64 36.88 67.45
CA ARG A 757 -42.78 36.98 68.39
C ARG A 757 -43.41 35.66 68.83
N ASN A 758 -43.04 34.52 68.24
CA ASN A 758 -43.67 33.22 68.55
C ASN A 758 -42.66 32.14 68.99
N PHE A 759 -41.75 32.47 69.92
CA PHE A 759 -40.79 31.50 70.48
C PHE A 759 -41.34 30.64 71.65
N THR A 760 -42.64 30.68 71.93
CA THR A 760 -43.22 29.84 73.00
C THR A 760 -44.57 29.27 72.59
N ALA A 761 -44.57 28.29 71.69
CA ALA A 761 -45.53 27.17 71.64
C ALA A 761 -45.31 26.38 70.34
N ILE A 762 -44.74 25.17 70.44
CA ILE A 762 -45.32 23.90 69.98
C ILE A 762 -44.22 22.80 70.03
N PRO A 763 -44.53 21.61 70.57
CA PRO A 763 -43.62 20.50 70.78
C PRO A 763 -43.48 19.65 69.51
N SER A 764 -42.26 19.28 69.11
CA SER A 764 -41.99 18.18 68.18
C SER A 764 -40.47 17.95 68.04
N LEU A 765 -39.87 17.26 69.01
CA LEU A 765 -38.52 16.70 68.87
C LEU A 765 -38.45 15.39 69.66
N GLN A 766 -39.43 14.51 69.43
CA GLN A 766 -39.40 13.12 69.85
C GLN A 766 -40.21 12.29 68.84
N SER A 767 -39.54 11.75 67.83
CA SER A 767 -39.78 10.40 67.30
C SER A 767 -38.93 10.19 66.04
N ILE A 768 -37.62 10.00 66.25
CA ILE A 768 -36.79 9.23 65.33
C ILE A 768 -36.47 7.95 66.08
N THR A 769 -37.32 6.93 65.93
CA THR A 769 -36.95 5.49 65.95
C THR A 769 -38.22 4.63 65.88
N ARG A 770 -38.18 3.61 64.99
CA ARG A 770 -39.17 2.53 64.76
C ARG A 770 -40.31 2.97 63.81
N GLY A 771 -40.63 2.30 62.71
CA GLY A 771 -40.41 0.91 62.30
C GLY A 771 -41.79 0.24 62.14
N ALA A 772 -42.08 -0.23 60.92
CA ALA A 772 -43.15 -1.13 60.49
C ALA A 772 -44.52 -0.55 60.04
N ASP A 773 -44.94 -1.11 58.90
CA ASP A 773 -46.27 -1.45 58.39
C ASP A 773 -47.33 -0.37 58.13
N ALA A 774 -47.68 -0.25 56.84
CA ALA A 774 -48.87 0.44 56.36
C ALA A 774 -49.88 -0.60 55.82
N ASN A 775 -51.02 -0.72 56.49
CA ASN A 775 -52.27 -1.13 55.88
C ASN A 775 -53.45 -0.39 56.53
N ASN A 776 -54.44 -0.07 55.69
CA ASN A 776 -55.75 0.52 55.93
C ASN A 776 -55.95 2.04 56.03
N ASN A 777 -56.69 2.51 55.02
CA ASN A 777 -57.66 3.60 54.95
C ASN A 777 -58.42 3.88 56.26
N GLU A 778 -58.69 5.16 56.55
CA GLU A 778 -60.05 5.74 56.48
C GLU A 778 -60.04 7.27 56.65
N TYR A 779 -61.15 7.86 56.21
CA TYR A 779 -61.42 9.26 55.90
C TYR A 779 -61.50 10.18 57.12
N GLU A 780 -60.99 11.42 56.99
CA GLU A 780 -61.60 12.59 57.64
C GLU A 780 -61.53 13.83 56.72
N GLY A 781 -62.71 14.43 56.52
CA GLY A 781 -62.91 15.59 55.68
C GLY A 781 -62.50 16.88 56.37
N GLY A 782 -61.46 17.52 55.83
CA GLY A 782 -61.13 18.93 56.05
C GLY A 782 -61.07 19.63 54.69
N SER A 783 -61.81 20.72 54.53
CA SER A 783 -61.82 21.55 53.33
C SER A 783 -60.43 22.15 53.08
N LEU A 784 -59.60 21.47 52.30
CA LEU A 784 -58.34 21.98 51.81
C LEU A 784 -58.64 23.07 50.77
N SER A 785 -58.47 24.32 51.21
CA SER A 785 -58.09 25.44 50.35
C SER A 785 -57.08 24.95 49.32
N ARG A 786 -57.47 24.89 48.04
CA ARG A 786 -56.55 24.63 46.95
C ARG A 786 -55.59 25.82 46.86
N ILE A 787 -54.43 25.69 47.48
CA ILE A 787 -53.28 26.56 47.27
C ILE A 787 -53.05 26.66 45.75
N ARG A 788 -52.97 27.88 45.21
CA ARG A 788 -52.77 28.11 43.78
C ARG A 788 -51.44 27.47 43.38
N LYS A 789 -51.35 26.81 42.21
CA LYS A 789 -50.07 26.27 41.69
C LYS A 789 -48.96 27.33 41.66
N ARG A 790 -49.32 28.59 41.43
CA ARG A 790 -48.47 29.78 41.57
C ARG A 790 -47.83 29.89 42.96
N ASP A 791 -48.61 29.72 44.02
CA ASP A 791 -48.13 29.87 45.40
C ASP A 791 -47.25 28.68 45.81
N GLN A 792 -47.53 27.47 45.28
CA GLN A 792 -46.65 26.30 45.43
C GLN A 792 -45.30 26.45 44.70
N LEU A 793 -45.31 27.02 43.49
CA LEU A 793 -44.09 27.31 42.73
C LEU A 793 -43.27 28.46 43.35
N ARG A 794 -43.95 29.47 43.89
CA ARG A 794 -43.35 30.56 44.66
C ARG A 794 -42.71 30.06 45.95
N GLU A 795 -43.35 29.12 46.66
CA GLU A 795 -42.81 28.48 47.86
C GLU A 795 -41.63 27.55 47.54
N ALA A 796 -41.68 26.79 46.44
CA ALA A 796 -40.57 25.95 45.99
C ALA A 796 -39.34 26.74 45.50
N ALA A 797 -39.55 27.88 44.82
CA ALA A 797 -38.47 28.76 44.37
C ALA A 797 -37.86 29.59 45.52
N THR A 798 -38.62 29.87 46.58
CA THR A 798 -38.12 30.59 47.76
C THR A 798 -37.52 29.67 48.82
N GLY A 799 -38.00 28.43 48.96
CA GLY A 799 -37.47 27.43 49.91
C GLY A 799 -36.02 27.02 49.62
N THR A 800 -35.59 27.02 48.35
CA THR A 800 -34.20 26.75 47.96
C THR A 800 -33.28 27.96 48.13
N LEU A 801 -33.79 29.19 48.00
CA LEU A 801 -33.02 30.42 48.21
C LEU A 801 -32.78 30.73 49.71
N VAL A 802 -33.68 30.31 50.60
CA VAL A 802 -33.58 30.57 52.04
C VAL A 802 -32.54 29.69 52.75
N SER A 803 -32.17 28.52 52.20
CA SER A 803 -31.17 27.65 52.85
C SER A 803 -29.70 28.06 52.58
N GLY A 804 -29.43 28.83 51.52
CA GLY A 804 -28.06 29.08 51.04
C GLY A 804 -27.55 30.52 51.04
N VAL A 805 -28.40 31.55 51.22
CA VAL A 805 -28.01 32.95 50.89
C VAL A 805 -28.26 33.98 52.02
N GLY A 806 -28.48 33.51 53.26
CA GLY A 806 -28.74 34.38 54.42
C GLY A 806 -27.62 35.36 54.80
N TRP A 807 -26.40 35.18 54.27
CA TRP A 807 -25.24 36.05 54.58
C TRP A 807 -25.00 37.17 53.55
N LEU A 808 -25.65 37.14 52.38
CA LEU A 808 -25.37 38.09 51.30
C LEU A 808 -26.35 39.29 51.24
N ILE A 809 -27.38 39.28 52.08
CA ILE A 809 -28.32 40.40 52.24
C ILE A 809 -27.84 41.19 53.46
N GLY A 810 -27.09 42.26 53.23
CA GLY A 810 -26.42 43.09 54.24
C GLY A 810 -27.31 43.58 55.38
N ALA A 811 -27.54 42.74 56.37
CA ALA A 811 -27.95 43.10 57.71
C ALA A 811 -26.68 43.41 58.50
N ASN A 812 -26.47 44.69 58.82
CA ASN A 812 -25.44 45.13 59.75
C ASN A 812 -25.60 44.37 61.08
N VAL A 813 -24.71 43.42 61.36
CA VAL A 813 -24.55 42.86 62.71
C VAL A 813 -23.83 43.93 63.52
N GLY A 814 -24.59 44.58 64.41
CA GLY A 814 -24.08 45.55 65.35
C GLY A 814 -22.97 44.93 66.20
N GLN A 815 -21.83 45.60 66.22
CA GLN A 815 -20.78 45.41 67.21
C GLN A 815 -21.37 45.62 68.60
N ASN A 816 -21.39 44.59 69.44
CA ASN A 816 -21.39 44.77 70.88
C ASN A 816 -20.06 44.26 71.42
N LYS A 817 -19.33 45.22 71.98
CA LYS A 817 -18.12 45.03 72.76
C LYS A 817 -18.37 44.04 73.88
N GLU A 818 -17.45 43.09 74.02
CA GLU A 818 -17.09 42.53 75.30
C GLU A 818 -16.62 43.67 76.21
N GLU A 819 -17.18 43.78 77.41
CA GLU A 819 -16.40 44.15 78.58
C GLU A 819 -17.05 43.57 79.83
N THR A 820 -16.22 42.88 80.58
CA THR A 820 -16.42 42.44 81.95
C THR A 820 -16.80 43.59 82.87
N SER A 821 -17.78 43.32 83.73
CA SER A 821 -18.25 44.08 84.92
C SER A 821 -19.39 45.06 84.70
#